data_AF-A0AAV5C2Y3-F1
#
_entry.id   AF-A0AAV5C2Y3-F1
#
_cell.length_a   1.000
_cell.length_b   1.000
_cell.length_c   1.000
_cell.angle_alpha   90.00
_cell.angle_beta   90.00
_cell.angle_gamma   90.00
#
_symmetry.space_group_name_H-M   'P 1'
#
loop_
_entity.id
_entity.type
_entity.pdbx_description
1 polymer ?
#
loop_
_entity_poly.entity_id
_entity_poly.type
_entity_poly.pdbx_seq_one_letter_code
_entity_poly.pdbx_strand_id
1 'polypeptide(L)'
;MVQLLLAFALLLVGPAVADAATAKYTFTVGSMRISQLCKTTDIIAVNGQLPGPAIEVNEGDAVVVNVINASPYNLTIHWHGVLQLLTPWADGPSMVTQCPIQPNSSFTYRFSVPGQEGTLWWHAHSSFLRATVHGAFIIRPRAGNSYPFPAPDKEVPIVLGEWWNQNVVDVESDAILAGQLPVESDAFTINGKTGLLYQCANDTFTFDVEPSKTLAGHNFTVVAVDAGYTSNLNTDTLVLAPGQTVDALVTTNAAPGSYYLAVQAHDTLTPSTMAASDATTATAILNYNGSTSANATPAMPTMPASSDAATANAFYFGLRGLTTPGAPAVPTTVDVSMTIELGLGQLPCDPSQTKCSGNAVAASMNGVSFRLPSEASLLGAHLTGTKGVFDADFPDGPPPSGTPMTVATKVKSLKYNSVVEVVLQNPTAVATENHPIHLHGFNFFVLAQGVGNFTPGGVSYNLVDPVSRNTIAVPGGGWAVIRFVANNPGMWFCHCHLDPHVPIGLGVVFHVEDGTAPGTALPAPPADWVGQCDAPHYAAAALAAAAAPSEAPAEAPSDAPAQAPAPGPAAAQPRPMDPPGAVSQRPGSTVPQRREHARASDSAVGPQTIAGPYPWFLPFLLLFFVLQPLSSEFLRQEMARATMLVLLVIPALCTALARAAVVEHTFNLHVPVQRDGSGQEGTLIIRSRNRNRNVDDVETDGLLTGLGPALSDALTINGFPGNLQNLCPGAGMFQVEMEYGKTYLLRIINAELFFKVAGHAFTVVAADVIVIAPGQTVDALMAASAQPGRYYMAAHVLESKTVSRPFLNFTATAVVKYSGAPDADGPAAMPAQPNHTDVATAGRFYWSLKGLVRPGGPTVPKNVDHRMTIQFGLDQAPCAPEQTKCQRFAVVADMNWYFFF
;
A
#
# COMPACT_ATOMS: atom_id res chain seq x y z
N MET A 1 52.40 -43.58 -30.42
CA MET A 1 50.98 -43.96 -30.22
C MET A 1 50.40 -43.36 -28.94
N VAL A 2 50.84 -43.72 -27.72
CA VAL A 2 50.18 -43.29 -26.45
C VAL A 2 49.93 -41.78 -26.35
N GLN A 3 50.91 -40.91 -26.66
CA GLN A 3 50.72 -39.45 -26.63
C GLN A 3 49.66 -38.93 -27.63
N LEU A 4 49.42 -39.63 -28.75
CA LEU A 4 48.41 -39.25 -29.74
C LEU A 4 46.99 -39.54 -29.24
N LEU A 5 46.83 -40.61 -28.45
CA LEU A 5 45.55 -40.95 -27.81
C LEU A 5 45.20 -39.97 -26.68
N LEU A 6 46.19 -39.49 -25.91
CA LEU A 6 46.00 -38.44 -24.90
C LEU A 6 45.57 -37.10 -25.52
N ALA A 7 46.14 -36.71 -26.66
CA ALA A 7 45.71 -35.51 -27.39
C ALA A 7 44.24 -35.62 -27.87
N PHE A 8 43.83 -36.80 -28.36
CA PHE A 8 42.44 -37.05 -28.76
C PHE A 8 41.47 -37.11 -27.56
N ALA A 9 41.93 -37.59 -26.40
CA ALA A 9 41.13 -37.62 -25.18
C ALA A 9 40.84 -36.21 -24.64
N LEU A 10 41.81 -35.29 -24.66
CA LEU A 10 41.56 -33.89 -24.26
C LEU A 10 40.63 -33.15 -25.22
N LEU A 11 40.61 -33.51 -26.51
CA LEU A 11 39.67 -32.95 -27.50
C LEU A 11 38.22 -33.46 -27.33
N LEU A 12 37.99 -34.51 -26.54
CA LEU A 12 36.67 -35.03 -26.20
C LEU A 12 36.16 -34.55 -24.82
N VAL A 13 36.95 -33.74 -24.11
CA VAL A 13 36.54 -33.02 -22.88
C VAL A 13 36.65 -31.51 -23.11
N GLY A 14 36.07 -31.04 -24.22
CA GLY A 14 35.60 -29.66 -24.26
C GLY A 14 34.49 -29.49 -23.21
N PRO A 15 34.33 -28.32 -22.59
CA PRO A 15 33.15 -28.05 -21.77
C PRO A 15 31.92 -28.23 -22.66
N ALA A 16 30.93 -28.99 -22.18
CA ALA A 16 29.60 -28.98 -22.77
C ALA A 16 28.99 -27.60 -22.51
N VAL A 17 29.22 -26.67 -23.43
CA VAL A 17 28.50 -25.40 -23.45
C VAL A 17 27.04 -25.77 -23.67
N ALA A 18 26.25 -25.69 -22.61
CA ALA A 18 24.81 -25.88 -22.67
C ALA A 18 24.25 -24.72 -23.52
N ASP A 19 23.95 -25.02 -24.78
CA ASP A 19 23.42 -24.06 -25.72
C ASP A 19 22.07 -23.55 -25.19
N ALA A 20 21.92 -22.22 -25.08
CA ALA A 20 20.76 -21.62 -24.43
C ALA A 20 19.48 -21.96 -25.21
N ALA A 21 18.44 -22.43 -24.52
CA ALA A 21 17.25 -22.87 -25.23
C ALA A 21 16.55 -21.65 -25.83
N THR A 22 16.13 -21.76 -27.10
CA THR A 22 15.33 -20.70 -27.73
C THR A 22 13.85 -20.99 -27.54
N ALA A 23 13.25 -20.41 -26.50
CA ALA A 23 11.82 -20.43 -26.28
C ALA A 23 11.10 -19.57 -27.34
N LYS A 24 10.03 -20.09 -27.93
CA LYS A 24 9.32 -19.46 -29.06
C LYS A 24 7.81 -19.44 -28.82
N TYR A 25 7.23 -18.25 -28.87
CA TYR A 25 5.81 -18.02 -28.64
C TYR A 25 5.19 -17.19 -29.79
N THR A 26 3.90 -17.39 -30.01
CA THR A 26 3.09 -16.53 -30.88
C THR A 26 1.94 -15.96 -30.05
N PHE A 27 1.83 -14.64 -30.00
CA PHE A 27 0.79 -13.91 -29.29
C PHE A 27 -0.12 -13.25 -30.32
N THR A 28 -1.27 -13.86 -30.61
CA THR A 28 -2.34 -13.22 -31.38
C THR A 28 -3.17 -12.38 -30.41
N VAL A 29 -3.04 -11.07 -30.50
CA VAL A 29 -3.75 -10.10 -29.64
C VAL A 29 -5.01 -9.66 -30.37
N GLY A 30 -6.19 -9.86 -29.80
CA GLY A 30 -7.45 -9.58 -30.49
C GLY A 30 -8.68 -9.70 -29.58
N SER A 31 -9.86 -9.49 -30.16
CA SER A 31 -11.13 -9.47 -29.41
C SER A 31 -11.50 -10.84 -28.83
N MET A 32 -11.87 -10.86 -27.55
CA MET A 32 -12.40 -12.01 -26.81
C MET A 32 -13.70 -11.60 -26.11
N ARG A 33 -14.77 -12.36 -26.32
CA ARG A 33 -16.04 -12.16 -25.63
C ARG A 33 -16.02 -12.82 -24.26
N ILE A 34 -16.37 -12.09 -23.21
CA ILE A 34 -16.39 -12.57 -21.82
C ILE A 34 -17.66 -12.10 -21.10
N SER A 35 -18.13 -12.86 -20.11
CA SER A 35 -19.33 -12.54 -19.33
C SER A 35 -18.99 -12.48 -17.84
N GLN A 36 -19.08 -11.28 -17.26
CA GLN A 36 -18.61 -10.95 -15.90
C GLN A 36 -19.58 -9.93 -15.29
N LEU A 37 -19.89 -10.04 -13.98
CA LEU A 37 -20.80 -9.11 -13.27
C LEU A 37 -22.17 -8.88 -13.97
N CYS A 38 -22.80 -9.96 -14.46
CA CYS A 38 -24.04 -9.94 -15.26
C CYS A 38 -23.97 -9.21 -16.63
N LYS A 39 -22.83 -8.62 -17.00
CA LYS A 39 -22.62 -7.99 -18.32
C LYS A 39 -21.83 -8.93 -19.23
N THR A 40 -21.88 -8.69 -20.53
CA THR A 40 -21.08 -9.41 -21.53
C THR A 40 -20.43 -8.38 -22.43
N THR A 41 -19.10 -8.39 -22.48
CA THR A 41 -18.27 -7.41 -23.16
C THR A 41 -17.28 -8.12 -24.09
N ASP A 42 -16.81 -7.40 -25.10
CA ASP A 42 -15.71 -7.84 -25.95
C ASP A 42 -14.45 -7.09 -25.51
N ILE A 43 -13.52 -7.82 -24.87
CA ILE A 43 -12.23 -7.31 -24.38
C ILE A 43 -11.11 -7.61 -25.38
N ILE A 44 -9.92 -7.03 -25.19
CA ILE A 44 -8.73 -7.42 -25.96
C ILE A 44 -7.90 -8.39 -25.13
N ALA A 45 -7.60 -9.56 -25.69
CA ALA A 45 -6.91 -10.64 -25.00
C ALA A 45 -5.82 -11.27 -25.88
N VAL A 46 -4.87 -11.96 -25.25
CA VAL A 46 -3.83 -12.72 -25.97
C VAL A 46 -4.26 -14.17 -26.11
N ASN A 47 -4.30 -14.69 -27.34
CA ASN A 47 -4.66 -16.07 -27.64
C ASN A 47 -5.99 -16.53 -27.00
N GLY A 48 -6.96 -15.60 -26.85
CA GLY A 48 -8.27 -15.85 -26.27
C GLY A 48 -8.27 -16.19 -24.77
N GLN A 49 -7.31 -15.67 -24.01
CA GLN A 49 -7.12 -15.97 -22.58
C GLN A 49 -7.00 -14.68 -21.75
N LEU A 50 -7.63 -14.68 -20.57
CA LEU A 50 -7.49 -13.67 -19.50
C LEU A 50 -7.27 -14.40 -18.16
N PRO A 51 -6.11 -14.25 -17.49
CA PRO A 51 -4.87 -13.67 -18.00
C PRO A 51 -4.40 -14.38 -19.27
N GLY A 52 -3.58 -13.70 -20.07
CA GLY A 52 -2.91 -14.31 -21.22
C GLY A 52 -1.91 -15.42 -20.82
N PRO A 53 -1.41 -16.17 -21.81
CA PRO A 53 -0.56 -17.33 -21.57
C PRO A 53 0.73 -16.96 -20.82
N ALA A 54 1.07 -17.78 -19.82
CA ALA A 54 2.34 -17.67 -19.13
C ALA A 54 3.52 -17.99 -20.07
N ILE A 55 4.61 -17.25 -19.92
CA ILE A 55 5.92 -17.61 -20.45
C ILE A 55 6.68 -18.33 -19.33
N GLU A 56 7.25 -19.49 -19.63
CA GLU A 56 8.10 -20.28 -18.72
C GLU A 56 9.41 -20.60 -19.43
N VAL A 57 10.51 -20.11 -18.87
CA VAL A 57 11.88 -20.21 -19.41
C VAL A 57 12.87 -20.46 -18.28
N ASN A 58 14.13 -20.79 -18.60
CA ASN A 58 15.20 -20.93 -17.62
C ASN A 58 16.16 -19.73 -17.66
N GLU A 59 16.92 -19.50 -16.59
CA GLU A 59 17.94 -18.43 -16.55
C GLU A 59 18.92 -18.53 -17.73
N GLY A 60 19.02 -17.44 -18.48
CA GLY A 60 19.85 -17.30 -19.67
C GLY A 60 19.30 -17.91 -20.96
N ASP A 61 18.06 -18.42 -20.99
CA ASP A 61 17.40 -18.83 -22.23
C ASP A 61 17.17 -17.61 -23.16
N ALA A 62 17.08 -17.89 -24.47
CA ALA A 62 16.74 -16.91 -25.50
C ALA A 62 15.22 -16.94 -25.74
N VAL A 63 14.59 -15.77 -25.78
CA VAL A 63 13.13 -15.63 -25.86
C VAL A 63 12.75 -14.92 -27.16
N VAL A 64 11.84 -15.52 -27.91
CA VAL A 64 11.31 -15.00 -29.17
C VAL A 64 9.79 -15.02 -29.13
N VAL A 65 9.15 -13.85 -29.14
CA VAL A 65 7.68 -13.73 -29.16
C VAL A 65 7.23 -12.97 -30.40
N ASN A 66 6.55 -13.67 -31.32
CA ASN A 66 5.90 -13.03 -32.45
C ASN A 66 4.52 -12.52 -32.03
N VAL A 67 4.39 -11.20 -31.88
CA VAL A 67 3.13 -10.53 -31.53
C VAL A 67 2.42 -10.13 -32.82
N ILE A 68 1.21 -10.67 -33.02
CA ILE A 68 0.32 -10.37 -34.14
C ILE A 68 -0.82 -9.53 -33.59
N ASN A 69 -0.93 -8.27 -34.03
CA ASN A 69 -2.01 -7.39 -33.62
C ASN A 69 -3.23 -7.60 -34.54
N ALA A 70 -4.21 -8.38 -34.07
CA ALA A 70 -5.54 -8.55 -34.65
C ALA A 70 -6.62 -7.75 -33.87
N SER A 71 -6.20 -6.78 -33.04
CA SER A 71 -7.10 -5.85 -32.34
C SER A 71 -7.32 -4.57 -33.17
N PRO A 72 -8.33 -3.75 -32.85
CA PRO A 72 -8.54 -2.47 -33.52
C PRO A 72 -7.60 -1.35 -33.03
N TYR A 73 -6.74 -1.61 -32.03
CA TYR A 73 -5.92 -0.59 -31.37
C TYR A 73 -4.44 -0.70 -31.72
N ASN A 74 -3.73 0.42 -31.67
CA ASN A 74 -2.26 0.46 -31.70
C ASN A 74 -1.71 -0.07 -30.36
N LEU A 75 -0.84 -1.07 -30.38
CA LEU A 75 -0.32 -1.68 -29.14
C LEU A 75 1.16 -2.06 -29.18
N THR A 76 1.74 -2.25 -27.99
CA THR A 76 3.05 -2.88 -27.77
C THR A 76 2.95 -3.90 -26.63
N ILE A 77 3.95 -4.75 -26.44
CA ILE A 77 4.07 -5.62 -25.26
C ILE A 77 5.41 -5.33 -24.56
N HIS A 78 5.36 -5.09 -23.25
CA HIS A 78 6.52 -4.99 -22.36
C HIS A 78 6.69 -6.28 -21.53
N TRP A 79 7.96 -6.57 -21.21
CA TRP A 79 8.40 -7.74 -20.46
C TRP A 79 8.86 -7.25 -19.09
N HIS A 80 7.90 -7.04 -18.20
CA HIS A 80 8.07 -6.28 -16.96
C HIS A 80 9.23 -6.80 -16.12
N GLY A 81 10.23 -5.95 -15.89
CA GLY A 81 11.41 -6.28 -15.10
C GLY A 81 12.44 -7.15 -15.79
N VAL A 82 12.25 -7.57 -17.05
CA VAL A 82 13.31 -8.20 -17.85
C VAL A 82 14.36 -7.14 -18.18
N LEU A 83 15.63 -7.43 -17.90
CA LEU A 83 16.70 -6.43 -18.01
C LEU A 83 17.00 -5.97 -19.45
N GLN A 84 16.53 -6.69 -20.48
CA GLN A 84 16.70 -6.33 -21.90
C GLN A 84 18.16 -5.95 -22.27
N LEU A 85 19.14 -6.70 -21.73
CA LEU A 85 20.56 -6.38 -21.86
C LEU A 85 20.97 -6.31 -23.33
N LEU A 86 21.34 -5.10 -23.78
CA LEU A 86 21.65 -4.80 -25.19
C LEU A 86 20.49 -5.05 -26.19
N THR A 87 19.24 -5.15 -25.70
CA THR A 87 18.02 -5.33 -26.52
C THR A 87 16.87 -4.34 -26.23
N PRO A 88 17.11 -3.02 -25.97
CA PRO A 88 16.05 -2.06 -25.63
C PRO A 88 14.94 -1.92 -26.68
N TRP A 89 15.21 -2.19 -27.97
CA TRP A 89 14.18 -2.26 -29.02
C TRP A 89 13.12 -3.35 -28.80
N ALA A 90 13.40 -4.33 -27.95
CA ALA A 90 12.48 -5.38 -27.53
C ALA A 90 11.88 -5.12 -26.13
N ASP A 91 12.15 -3.95 -25.53
CA ASP A 91 11.62 -3.58 -24.22
C ASP A 91 10.11 -3.30 -24.25
N GLY A 92 9.61 -2.61 -25.28
CA GLY A 92 8.17 -2.44 -25.51
C GLY A 92 7.48 -1.10 -25.19
N PRO A 93 7.89 -0.21 -24.27
CA PRO A 93 7.14 1.01 -23.96
C PRO A 93 6.92 1.89 -25.19
N SER A 94 5.64 2.09 -25.52
CA SER A 94 5.22 2.76 -26.76
C SER A 94 5.74 4.19 -26.83
N MET A 95 6.31 4.57 -27.98
CA MET A 95 6.99 5.85 -28.23
C MET A 95 8.23 6.13 -27.37
N VAL A 96 8.63 5.24 -26.44
CA VAL A 96 9.94 5.27 -25.79
C VAL A 96 10.94 4.41 -26.56
N THR A 97 10.73 3.10 -26.65
CA THR A 97 11.68 2.17 -27.29
C THR A 97 11.25 1.63 -28.65
N GLN A 98 9.99 1.82 -29.03
CA GLN A 98 9.49 1.48 -30.37
C GLN A 98 8.25 2.31 -30.73
N CYS A 99 7.92 2.39 -32.02
CA CYS A 99 6.59 2.76 -32.45
C CYS A 99 5.61 1.58 -32.21
N PRO A 100 4.31 1.85 -31.95
CA PRO A 100 3.33 0.79 -31.70
C PRO A 100 3.05 -0.10 -32.92
N ILE A 101 2.80 -1.38 -32.66
CA ILE A 101 2.35 -2.37 -33.64
C ILE A 101 0.93 -1.98 -34.08
N GLN A 102 0.76 -1.61 -35.35
CA GLN A 102 -0.53 -1.21 -35.90
C GLN A 102 -1.49 -2.42 -36.02
N PRO A 103 -2.82 -2.21 -36.03
CA PRO A 103 -3.79 -3.23 -36.40
C PRO A 103 -3.42 -3.95 -37.71
N ASN A 104 -3.65 -5.26 -37.75
CA ASN A 104 -3.30 -6.18 -38.82
C ASN A 104 -1.78 -6.29 -39.13
N SER A 105 -0.92 -5.81 -38.23
CA SER A 105 0.55 -5.89 -38.35
C SER A 105 1.14 -6.81 -37.28
N SER A 106 2.42 -7.16 -37.41
CA SER A 106 3.13 -8.00 -36.44
C SER A 106 4.56 -7.51 -36.18
N PHE A 107 5.06 -7.71 -34.96
CA PHE A 107 6.45 -7.50 -34.58
C PHE A 107 6.96 -8.69 -33.76
N THR A 108 8.21 -9.08 -33.96
CA THR A 108 8.82 -10.18 -33.18
C THR A 108 9.84 -9.64 -32.19
N TYR A 109 9.50 -9.74 -30.91
CA TYR A 109 10.40 -9.46 -29.80
C TYR A 109 11.49 -10.55 -29.72
N ARG A 110 12.74 -10.15 -29.47
CA ARG A 110 13.93 -11.02 -29.43
C ARG A 110 14.87 -10.54 -28.34
N PHE A 111 15.05 -11.34 -27.29
CA PHE A 111 15.93 -11.02 -26.16
C PHE A 111 16.41 -12.31 -25.47
N SER A 112 17.13 -12.18 -24.36
CA SER A 112 17.50 -13.30 -23.48
C SER A 112 17.34 -12.88 -22.02
N VAL A 113 17.26 -13.85 -21.10
CA VAL A 113 17.00 -13.60 -19.67
C VAL A 113 18.16 -14.02 -18.75
N PRO A 114 19.40 -13.53 -18.95
CA PRO A 114 20.55 -13.90 -18.13
C PRO A 114 20.51 -13.25 -16.74
N GLY A 115 20.90 -13.99 -15.71
CA GLY A 115 21.09 -13.47 -14.36
C GLY A 115 19.81 -13.07 -13.61
N GLN A 116 18.64 -13.58 -14.03
CA GLN A 116 17.35 -13.39 -13.36
C GLN A 116 16.72 -14.75 -13.07
N GLU A 117 16.16 -14.94 -11.87
CA GLU A 117 15.46 -16.17 -11.45
C GLU A 117 14.27 -15.79 -10.54
N GLY A 118 13.11 -16.43 -10.72
CA GLY A 118 11.84 -16.10 -10.02
C GLY A 118 10.74 -15.58 -10.95
N THR A 119 9.69 -14.99 -10.37
CA THR A 119 8.52 -14.50 -11.11
C THR A 119 8.66 -13.04 -11.57
N LEU A 120 8.44 -12.82 -12.87
CA LEU A 120 8.14 -11.56 -13.53
C LEU A 120 6.76 -11.67 -14.22
N TRP A 121 6.39 -10.67 -15.03
CA TRP A 121 5.16 -10.68 -15.82
C TRP A 121 5.35 -9.93 -17.15
N TRP A 122 4.38 -9.98 -18.04
CA TRP A 122 4.35 -9.24 -19.30
C TRP A 122 3.00 -8.56 -19.47
N HIS A 123 2.95 -7.42 -20.16
CA HIS A 123 1.71 -6.67 -20.37
C HIS A 123 1.78 -5.71 -21.56
N ALA A 124 0.63 -5.19 -22.01
CA ALA A 124 0.61 -4.11 -22.99
C ALA A 124 1.19 -2.81 -22.40
N HIS A 125 2.02 -2.08 -23.15
CA HIS A 125 2.64 -0.81 -22.69
C HIS A 125 2.22 0.34 -23.60
N SER A 126 0.90 0.46 -23.73
CA SER A 126 0.19 1.25 -24.73
C SER A 126 -1.30 1.29 -24.37
N SER A 127 -1.82 2.45 -23.96
CA SER A 127 -3.19 2.60 -23.42
C SER A 127 -3.43 1.72 -22.16
N PHE A 128 -4.60 1.83 -21.53
CA PHE A 128 -5.03 0.97 -20.41
C PHE A 128 -5.26 -0.51 -20.81
N LEU A 129 -4.85 -0.92 -22.01
CA LEU A 129 -5.00 -2.29 -22.54
C LEU A 129 -4.43 -3.36 -21.59
N ARG A 130 -3.43 -3.05 -20.75
CA ARG A 130 -2.90 -4.04 -19.78
C ARG A 130 -3.89 -4.51 -18.73
N ALA A 131 -5.04 -3.85 -18.54
CA ALA A 131 -6.12 -4.39 -17.72
C ALA A 131 -6.58 -5.78 -18.21
N THR A 132 -6.45 -6.08 -19.51
CA THR A 132 -6.82 -7.38 -20.10
C THR A 132 -5.72 -8.04 -20.95
N VAL A 133 -4.73 -7.29 -21.42
CA VAL A 133 -3.55 -7.77 -22.16
C VAL A 133 -2.35 -7.88 -21.21
N HIS A 134 -2.32 -8.93 -20.39
CA HIS A 134 -1.22 -9.25 -19.46
C HIS A 134 -1.08 -10.75 -19.22
N GLY A 135 0.05 -11.21 -18.68
CA GLY A 135 0.26 -12.60 -18.25
C GLY A 135 1.58 -12.81 -17.48
N ALA A 136 1.78 -13.99 -16.90
CA ALA A 136 2.97 -14.29 -16.09
C ALA A 136 4.23 -14.54 -16.95
N PHE A 137 5.41 -14.27 -16.39
CA PHE A 137 6.71 -14.54 -17.00
C PHE A 137 7.63 -15.16 -15.94
N ILE A 138 7.82 -16.48 -15.98
CA ILE A 138 8.50 -17.24 -14.92
C ILE A 138 9.87 -17.67 -15.42
N ILE A 139 10.92 -17.29 -14.68
CA ILE A 139 12.30 -17.66 -14.98
C ILE A 139 12.77 -18.69 -13.95
N ARG A 140 12.83 -19.95 -14.37
CA ARG A 140 13.28 -21.08 -13.56
C ARG A 140 14.82 -21.07 -13.43
N PRO A 141 15.39 -21.62 -12.35
CA PRO A 141 16.83 -21.75 -12.24
C PRO A 141 17.45 -22.49 -13.41
N ARG A 142 18.64 -22.05 -13.86
CA ARG A 142 19.34 -22.67 -15.01
C ARG A 142 19.44 -24.19 -14.83
N ALA A 143 19.27 -24.97 -15.89
CA ALA A 143 19.34 -26.42 -15.85
C ALA A 143 20.64 -26.94 -15.17
N GLY A 144 20.48 -27.55 -13.99
CA GLY A 144 21.59 -28.02 -13.14
C GLY A 144 21.77 -27.23 -11.84
N ASN A 145 21.24 -26.00 -11.77
CA ASN A 145 21.08 -25.23 -10.53
C ASN A 145 19.81 -25.68 -9.77
N SER A 146 19.64 -25.15 -8.56
CA SER A 146 18.41 -25.25 -7.77
C SER A 146 18.09 -23.90 -7.15
N TYR A 147 16.82 -23.69 -6.78
CA TYR A 147 16.42 -22.59 -5.90
C TYR A 147 17.31 -22.53 -4.62
N PRO A 148 17.52 -21.34 -4.03
CA PRO A 148 18.24 -21.20 -2.75
C PRO A 148 17.44 -21.69 -1.54
N PHE A 149 16.17 -22.05 -1.75
CA PHE A 149 15.25 -22.68 -0.80
C PHE A 149 14.84 -24.08 -1.31
N PRO A 150 14.28 -24.97 -0.48
CA PRO A 150 13.77 -26.26 -0.94
C PRO A 150 12.75 -26.09 -2.07
N ALA A 151 12.93 -26.79 -3.18
CA ALA A 151 12.03 -26.69 -4.34
C ALA A 151 10.58 -27.04 -3.93
N PRO A 152 9.58 -26.24 -4.33
CA PRO A 152 8.19 -26.47 -3.97
C PRO A 152 7.62 -27.71 -4.69
N ASP A 153 6.70 -28.44 -4.03
CA ASP A 153 6.00 -29.57 -4.65
C ASP A 153 5.09 -29.16 -5.82
N LYS A 154 4.65 -27.89 -5.84
CA LYS A 154 3.80 -27.28 -6.86
C LYS A 154 3.95 -25.76 -6.83
N GLU A 155 3.94 -25.14 -8.02
CA GLU A 155 3.85 -23.69 -8.20
C GLU A 155 2.48 -23.33 -8.78
N VAL A 156 1.95 -22.15 -8.43
CA VAL A 156 0.66 -21.65 -8.93
C VAL A 156 0.78 -20.14 -9.14
N PRO A 157 0.75 -19.64 -10.40
CA PRO A 157 0.71 -18.21 -10.67
C PRO A 157 -0.60 -17.59 -10.17
N ILE A 158 -0.48 -16.50 -9.42
CA ILE A 158 -1.61 -15.70 -8.90
C ILE A 158 -1.45 -14.29 -9.47
N VAL A 159 -2.14 -14.02 -10.58
CA VAL A 159 -2.20 -12.69 -11.20
C VAL A 159 -3.32 -11.89 -10.56
N LEU A 160 -3.00 -10.70 -10.05
CA LEU A 160 -3.97 -9.74 -9.52
C LEU A 160 -4.26 -8.68 -10.57
N GLY A 161 -5.51 -8.24 -10.68
CA GLY A 161 -5.92 -7.23 -11.65
C GLY A 161 -7.29 -6.64 -11.37
N GLU A 162 -7.73 -5.73 -12.24
CA GLU A 162 -8.99 -5.00 -12.13
C GLU A 162 -9.88 -5.23 -13.34
N TRP A 163 -11.18 -5.07 -13.15
CA TRP A 163 -12.21 -5.29 -14.17
C TRP A 163 -13.07 -4.04 -14.35
N TRP A 164 -13.15 -3.53 -15.57
CA TRP A 164 -14.14 -2.53 -15.98
C TRP A 164 -15.19 -3.17 -16.89
N ASN A 165 -16.44 -2.78 -16.68
CA ASN A 165 -17.56 -3.10 -17.55
C ASN A 165 -17.65 -2.18 -18.78
N GLN A 166 -16.95 -1.04 -18.76
CA GLN A 166 -16.67 -0.20 -19.93
C GLN A 166 -15.36 -0.70 -20.58
N ASN A 167 -15.21 -0.47 -21.89
CA ASN A 167 -13.96 -0.74 -22.58
C ASN A 167 -12.85 0.17 -22.00
N VAL A 168 -11.73 -0.42 -21.58
CA VAL A 168 -10.66 0.30 -20.87
C VAL A 168 -9.99 1.39 -21.70
N VAL A 169 -9.98 1.28 -23.03
CA VAL A 169 -9.51 2.35 -23.93
C VAL A 169 -10.46 3.55 -23.90
N ASP A 170 -11.77 3.30 -23.78
CA ASP A 170 -12.76 4.37 -23.65
C ASP A 170 -12.70 5.01 -22.26
N VAL A 171 -12.41 4.23 -21.20
CA VAL A 171 -12.21 4.75 -19.82
C VAL A 171 -11.04 5.73 -19.77
N GLU A 172 -9.91 5.39 -20.38
CA GLU A 172 -8.75 6.28 -20.53
C GLU A 172 -9.09 7.51 -21.38
N SER A 173 -9.72 7.31 -22.53
CA SER A 173 -10.09 8.38 -23.48
C SER A 173 -11.04 9.40 -22.85
N ASP A 174 -12.08 8.96 -22.14
CA ASP A 174 -13.01 9.83 -21.42
C ASP A 174 -12.32 10.65 -20.34
N ALA A 175 -11.42 10.03 -19.55
CA ALA A 175 -10.65 10.69 -18.51
C ALA A 175 -9.73 11.79 -19.08
N ILE A 176 -8.92 11.45 -20.09
CA ILE A 176 -8.01 12.38 -20.78
C ILE A 176 -8.80 13.53 -21.42
N LEU A 177 -9.90 13.24 -22.12
CA LEU A 177 -10.73 14.27 -22.77
C LEU A 177 -11.39 15.21 -21.76
N ALA A 178 -11.76 14.74 -20.57
CA ALA A 178 -12.31 15.55 -19.48
C ALA A 178 -11.24 16.25 -18.61
N GLY A 179 -9.96 15.87 -18.77
CA GLY A 179 -8.87 16.32 -17.92
C GLY A 179 -9.02 15.86 -16.46
N GLN A 180 -9.61 14.69 -16.23
CA GLN A 180 -9.85 14.11 -14.90
C GLN A 180 -9.10 12.79 -14.74
N LEU A 181 -9.10 12.25 -13.52
CA LEU A 181 -8.78 10.83 -13.30
C LEU A 181 -9.91 9.95 -13.88
N PRO A 182 -9.61 8.71 -14.29
CA PRO A 182 -10.61 7.76 -14.79
C PRO A 182 -11.56 7.29 -13.69
N VAL A 183 -12.64 6.65 -14.11
CA VAL A 183 -13.57 5.98 -13.18
C VAL A 183 -12.91 4.75 -12.54
N GLU A 184 -13.24 4.51 -11.27
CA GLU A 184 -12.90 3.31 -10.51
C GLU A 184 -13.33 2.03 -11.24
N SER A 185 -12.67 0.91 -10.95
CA SER A 185 -13.03 -0.41 -11.50
C SER A 185 -14.35 -0.94 -10.91
N ASP A 186 -15.03 -1.82 -11.64
CA ASP A 186 -16.26 -2.47 -11.17
C ASP A 186 -15.96 -3.67 -10.23
N ALA A 187 -14.73 -4.20 -10.25
CA ALA A 187 -14.24 -5.25 -9.35
C ALA A 187 -12.73 -5.47 -9.45
N PHE A 188 -12.11 -5.91 -8.35
CA PHE A 188 -10.84 -6.64 -8.37
C PHE A 188 -11.00 -8.08 -8.89
N THR A 189 -9.89 -8.67 -9.34
CA THR A 189 -9.85 -10.04 -9.86
C THR A 189 -8.59 -10.80 -9.40
N ILE A 190 -8.72 -12.13 -9.30
CA ILE A 190 -7.63 -13.08 -9.14
C ILE A 190 -7.68 -14.04 -10.33
N ASN A 191 -6.60 -14.09 -11.12
CA ASN A 191 -6.54 -14.80 -12.40
C ASN A 191 -7.78 -14.52 -13.28
N GLY A 192 -8.07 -13.24 -13.51
CA GLY A 192 -9.15 -12.74 -14.37
C GLY A 192 -10.56 -12.82 -13.77
N LYS A 193 -10.75 -13.54 -12.66
CA LYS A 193 -12.06 -13.81 -12.05
C LYS A 193 -12.28 -13.00 -10.78
N THR A 194 -13.48 -12.46 -10.60
CA THR A 194 -13.84 -11.69 -9.39
C THR A 194 -13.94 -12.55 -8.13
N GLY A 195 -14.32 -13.81 -8.27
CA GLY A 195 -14.65 -14.66 -7.12
C GLY A 195 -16.07 -14.44 -6.58
N LEU A 196 -16.45 -15.28 -5.63
CA LEU A 196 -17.85 -15.57 -5.26
C LEU A 196 -18.54 -14.49 -4.40
N LEU A 197 -17.84 -13.41 -4.03
CA LEU A 197 -18.39 -12.34 -3.19
C LEU A 197 -19.16 -11.27 -3.98
N TYR A 198 -18.95 -11.17 -5.30
CA TYR A 198 -19.62 -10.16 -6.14
C TYR A 198 -20.98 -10.65 -6.65
N GLN A 199 -21.94 -9.72 -6.76
CA GLN A 199 -23.23 -10.03 -7.39
C GLN A 199 -23.02 -10.43 -8.86
N CYS A 200 -23.69 -11.50 -9.29
CA CYS A 200 -23.51 -12.13 -10.60
C CYS A 200 -22.11 -12.69 -10.93
N ALA A 201 -21.25 -12.91 -9.93
CA ALA A 201 -20.08 -13.75 -10.12
C ALA A 201 -20.47 -15.23 -10.15
N ASN A 202 -20.32 -15.87 -11.31
CA ASN A 202 -20.62 -17.28 -11.51
C ASN A 202 -19.35 -18.17 -11.54
N ASP A 203 -18.17 -17.58 -11.34
CA ASP A 203 -16.87 -18.25 -11.50
C ASP A 203 -15.82 -17.67 -10.53
N THR A 204 -14.85 -18.51 -10.15
CA THR A 204 -13.74 -18.19 -9.24
C THR A 204 -12.49 -18.99 -9.65
N PHE A 205 -11.31 -18.51 -9.28
CA PHE A 205 -10.08 -19.28 -9.49
C PHE A 205 -9.95 -20.31 -8.36
N THR A 206 -9.79 -21.59 -8.71
CA THR A 206 -9.71 -22.69 -7.75
C THR A 206 -8.51 -23.56 -8.04
N PHE A 207 -7.76 -23.94 -7.02
CA PHE A 207 -6.61 -24.85 -7.15
C PHE A 207 -6.48 -25.81 -5.98
N ASP A 208 -6.17 -27.07 -6.28
CA ASP A 208 -6.03 -28.13 -5.28
C ASP A 208 -4.58 -28.31 -4.81
N VAL A 209 -4.39 -28.69 -3.55
CA VAL A 209 -3.10 -28.94 -2.89
C VAL A 209 -3.12 -30.22 -2.05
N GLU A 210 -1.95 -30.80 -1.78
CA GLU A 210 -1.80 -31.97 -0.92
C GLU A 210 -1.61 -31.59 0.56
N PRO A 211 -2.13 -32.39 1.53
CA PRO A 211 -1.92 -32.13 2.95
C PRO A 211 -0.48 -32.41 3.41
N SER A 212 0.14 -31.43 4.06
CA SER A 212 1.42 -31.59 4.76
C SER A 212 1.30 -32.44 6.03
N LYS A 213 2.41 -33.02 6.46
CA LYS A 213 2.56 -33.76 7.73
C LYS A 213 2.92 -32.87 8.93
N THR A 214 3.15 -31.57 8.69
CA THR A 214 3.35 -30.55 9.74
C THR A 214 2.03 -29.87 10.09
N LEU A 215 2.02 -28.95 11.07
CA LEU A 215 0.82 -28.70 11.88
C LEU A 215 0.43 -27.19 12.02
N ALA A 216 -0.64 -26.80 11.32
CA ALA A 216 -1.42 -25.54 11.27
C ALA A 216 -0.76 -24.22 10.78
N GLY A 217 -1.56 -23.47 10.01
CA GLY A 217 -1.32 -22.10 9.58
C GLY A 217 -0.77 -21.96 8.15
N HIS A 218 -1.61 -21.48 7.22
CA HIS A 218 -1.15 -20.95 5.93
C HIS A 218 -0.48 -19.58 6.15
N ASN A 219 0.76 -19.58 6.63
CA ASN A 219 1.62 -18.41 6.59
C ASN A 219 2.43 -18.43 5.28
N PHE A 220 2.72 -17.24 4.77
CA PHE A 220 3.62 -17.01 3.66
C PHE A 220 5.06 -16.88 4.18
N THR A 221 6.00 -17.51 3.47
CA THR A 221 7.44 -17.23 3.58
C THR A 221 7.88 -16.59 2.27
N VAL A 222 8.06 -15.27 2.23
CA VAL A 222 8.54 -14.56 1.04
C VAL A 222 10.00 -14.93 0.78
N VAL A 223 10.28 -15.37 -0.45
CA VAL A 223 11.59 -15.87 -0.89
C VAL A 223 12.16 -15.13 -2.10
N ALA A 224 11.34 -14.42 -2.88
CA ALA A 224 11.79 -13.43 -3.86
C ALA A 224 10.77 -12.30 -4.04
N VAL A 225 11.23 -11.16 -4.56
CA VAL A 225 10.37 -10.10 -5.11
C VAL A 225 11.01 -9.58 -6.40
N ASP A 226 10.21 -9.25 -7.43
CA ASP A 226 10.70 -8.67 -8.70
C ASP A 226 11.87 -9.48 -9.35
N ALA A 227 11.81 -10.81 -9.28
CA ALA A 227 12.88 -11.77 -9.64
C ALA A 227 14.25 -11.51 -8.97
N GLY A 228 14.26 -10.94 -7.76
CA GLY A 228 15.39 -10.87 -6.85
C GLY A 228 15.12 -11.66 -5.57
N TYR A 229 15.96 -12.66 -5.26
CA TYR A 229 15.80 -13.46 -4.04
C TYR A 229 15.94 -12.63 -2.76
N THR A 230 15.09 -12.90 -1.78
CA THR A 230 15.05 -12.24 -0.47
C THR A 230 15.56 -13.15 0.63
N SER A 231 15.99 -12.57 1.76
CA SER A 231 16.02 -13.34 3.01
C SER A 231 14.57 -13.66 3.43
N ASN A 232 14.30 -14.87 3.91
CA ASN A 232 12.96 -15.32 4.29
C ASN A 232 12.22 -14.33 5.22
N LEU A 233 11.14 -13.72 4.72
CA LEU A 233 10.21 -12.91 5.51
C LEU A 233 8.93 -13.72 5.75
N ASN A 234 8.67 -14.09 7.00
CA ASN A 234 7.47 -14.83 7.40
C ASN A 234 6.34 -13.83 7.71
N THR A 235 5.18 -14.02 7.10
CA THR A 235 4.01 -13.15 7.27
C THR A 235 2.71 -13.94 7.07
N ASP A 236 1.58 -13.43 7.55
CA ASP A 236 0.23 -13.90 7.17
C ASP A 236 -0.36 -13.08 6.01
N THR A 237 0.19 -11.89 5.76
CA THR A 237 -0.31 -10.89 4.81
C THR A 237 0.79 -10.54 3.81
N LEU A 238 0.47 -10.56 2.51
CA LEU A 238 1.33 -10.02 1.44
C LEU A 238 0.81 -8.66 1.01
N VAL A 239 1.70 -7.72 0.73
CA VAL A 239 1.34 -6.36 0.28
C VAL A 239 2.10 -6.07 -1.03
N LEU A 240 1.35 -5.81 -2.10
CA LEU A 240 1.88 -5.57 -3.43
C LEU A 240 1.30 -4.28 -3.98
N ALA A 241 2.13 -3.47 -4.62
CA ALA A 241 1.69 -2.39 -5.49
C ALA A 241 1.80 -2.82 -6.98
N PRO A 242 1.02 -2.24 -7.90
CA PRO A 242 1.11 -2.52 -9.33
C PRO A 242 2.56 -2.50 -9.86
N GLY A 243 2.89 -3.46 -10.73
CA GLY A 243 4.25 -3.71 -11.23
C GLY A 243 5.07 -4.69 -10.40
N GLN A 244 4.80 -4.83 -9.09
CA GLN A 244 5.58 -5.72 -8.22
C GLN A 244 5.18 -7.19 -8.37
N THR A 245 6.15 -8.09 -8.18
CA THR A 245 5.91 -9.53 -8.00
C THR A 245 6.44 -10.00 -6.64
N VAL A 246 5.86 -11.08 -6.11
CA VAL A 246 6.27 -11.70 -4.83
C VAL A 246 6.20 -13.21 -4.97
N ASP A 247 7.34 -13.89 -4.84
CA ASP A 247 7.40 -15.35 -4.71
C ASP A 247 7.35 -15.71 -3.23
N ALA A 248 6.33 -16.47 -2.82
CA ALA A 248 6.11 -16.85 -1.43
C ALA A 248 5.77 -18.35 -1.29
N LEU A 249 6.48 -19.04 -0.40
CA LEU A 249 6.18 -20.42 -0.04
C LEU A 249 5.03 -20.46 0.96
N VAL A 250 4.04 -21.34 0.71
CA VAL A 250 2.92 -21.61 1.63
C VAL A 250 2.99 -23.07 2.07
N THR A 251 2.99 -23.33 3.37
CA THR A 251 2.94 -24.71 3.89
C THR A 251 1.50 -25.16 4.05
N THR A 252 1.12 -26.27 3.41
CA THR A 252 -0.24 -26.83 3.42
C THR A 252 -0.53 -27.68 4.66
N ASN A 253 -0.33 -27.10 5.83
CA ASN A 253 -0.42 -27.73 7.15
C ASN A 253 -1.77 -27.52 7.86
N ALA A 254 -2.77 -26.93 7.19
CA ALA A 254 -4.08 -26.66 7.76
C ALA A 254 -4.92 -27.95 7.86
N ALA A 255 -6.12 -27.84 8.44
CA ALA A 255 -7.06 -28.95 8.44
C ALA A 255 -7.55 -29.21 7.00
N PRO A 256 -7.66 -30.47 6.53
CA PRO A 256 -8.18 -30.75 5.20
C PRO A 256 -9.59 -30.14 4.99
N GLY A 257 -9.69 -29.22 4.03
CA GLY A 257 -10.87 -28.40 3.78
C GLY A 257 -10.66 -27.46 2.60
N SER A 258 -11.49 -26.42 2.51
CA SER A 258 -11.38 -25.35 1.51
C SER A 258 -11.16 -24.01 2.19
N TYR A 259 -10.30 -23.19 1.61
CA TYR A 259 -9.86 -21.89 2.15
C TYR A 259 -9.94 -20.81 1.07
N TYR A 260 -10.37 -19.61 1.43
CA TYR A 260 -10.28 -18.47 0.52
C TYR A 260 -8.88 -17.87 0.53
N LEU A 261 -8.34 -17.61 -0.66
CA LEU A 261 -7.38 -16.54 -0.88
C LEU A 261 -8.20 -15.28 -1.19
N ALA A 262 -7.97 -14.21 -0.43
CA ALA A 262 -8.73 -12.96 -0.53
C ALA A 262 -7.79 -11.77 -0.81
N VAL A 263 -8.25 -10.82 -1.63
CA VAL A 263 -7.48 -9.63 -2.03
C VAL A 263 -8.38 -8.40 -1.94
N GLN A 264 -7.88 -7.34 -1.31
CA GLN A 264 -8.57 -6.08 -1.07
C GLN A 264 -7.58 -4.92 -1.31
N ALA A 265 -8.08 -3.76 -1.75
CA ALA A 265 -7.26 -2.56 -1.89
C ALA A 265 -6.67 -2.08 -0.55
N HIS A 266 -5.39 -1.69 -0.58
CA HIS A 266 -4.83 -0.80 0.44
C HIS A 266 -5.15 0.64 0.03
N ASP A 267 -6.06 1.29 0.75
CA ASP A 267 -6.38 2.70 0.55
C ASP A 267 -5.25 3.56 1.09
N THR A 268 -4.66 4.36 0.20
CA THR A 268 -3.56 5.27 0.51
C THR A 268 -3.93 6.74 0.27
N LEU A 269 -5.14 7.03 -0.20
CA LEU A 269 -5.58 8.36 -0.61
C LEU A 269 -6.03 9.20 0.59
N THR A 270 -5.36 10.33 0.82
CA THR A 270 -5.80 11.30 1.84
C THR A 270 -5.86 12.74 1.30
N PRO A 271 -6.99 13.46 1.48
CA PRO A 271 -8.28 12.99 2.02
C PRO A 271 -9.00 12.02 1.07
N SER A 272 -9.82 11.11 1.62
CA SER A 272 -10.66 10.12 0.90
C SER A 272 -11.88 10.76 0.20
N THR A 273 -11.66 11.90 -0.46
CA THR A 273 -12.69 12.71 -1.14
C THR A 273 -12.31 13.02 -2.59
N MET A 274 -11.27 12.38 -3.12
CA MET A 274 -10.79 12.56 -4.51
C MET A 274 -11.13 11.36 -5.41
N ALA A 275 -11.31 10.19 -4.82
CA ALA A 275 -12.01 9.02 -5.35
C ALA A 275 -12.74 8.35 -4.17
N ALA A 276 -13.65 7.41 -4.43
CA ALA A 276 -13.94 6.38 -3.44
C ALA A 276 -12.87 5.30 -3.55
N SER A 277 -12.51 4.68 -2.42
CA SER A 277 -11.70 3.47 -2.44
C SER A 277 -12.63 2.28 -2.72
N ASP A 278 -12.36 1.47 -3.74
CA ASP A 278 -13.08 0.22 -3.94
C ASP A 278 -12.83 -0.72 -2.73
N ALA A 279 -13.87 -0.84 -1.90
CA ALA A 279 -13.87 -1.63 -0.68
C ALA A 279 -14.28 -3.10 -0.93
N THR A 280 -14.46 -3.52 -2.19
CA THR A 280 -14.77 -4.90 -2.53
C THR A 280 -13.57 -5.83 -2.33
N THR A 281 -13.76 -7.14 -2.53
CA THR A 281 -12.75 -8.16 -2.21
C THR A 281 -12.81 -9.30 -3.22
N ALA A 282 -11.74 -9.45 -4.00
CA ALA A 282 -11.58 -10.57 -4.93
C ALA A 282 -11.27 -11.86 -4.18
N THR A 283 -11.79 -12.99 -4.68
CA THR A 283 -11.66 -14.29 -4.01
C THR A 283 -11.34 -15.46 -4.93
N ALA A 284 -10.40 -16.29 -4.49
CA ALA A 284 -10.01 -17.56 -5.08
C ALA A 284 -10.04 -18.67 -4.00
N ILE A 285 -10.12 -19.94 -4.40
CA ILE A 285 -10.28 -21.08 -3.49
C ILE A 285 -9.07 -22.02 -3.56
N LEU A 286 -8.45 -22.26 -2.40
CA LEU A 286 -7.47 -23.31 -2.17
C LEU A 286 -8.20 -24.53 -1.56
N ASN A 287 -8.11 -25.68 -2.22
CA ASN A 287 -8.73 -26.95 -1.80
C ASN A 287 -7.69 -27.97 -1.35
N TYR A 288 -7.96 -28.70 -0.28
CA TYR A 288 -7.16 -29.87 0.11
C TYR A 288 -7.68 -31.14 -0.57
N ASN A 289 -6.80 -31.84 -1.28
CA ASN A 289 -7.11 -33.14 -1.86
C ASN A 289 -7.52 -34.15 -0.78
N GLY A 290 -8.50 -35.00 -1.12
CA GLY A 290 -9.10 -35.96 -0.20
C GLY A 290 -10.07 -35.38 0.84
N SER A 291 -10.33 -34.06 0.84
CA SER A 291 -11.36 -33.48 1.70
C SER A 291 -12.76 -34.00 1.36
N THR A 292 -13.50 -34.45 2.38
CA THR A 292 -14.93 -34.80 2.25
C THR A 292 -15.85 -33.57 2.30
N SER A 293 -15.31 -32.35 2.41
CA SER A 293 -16.07 -31.11 2.68
C SER A 293 -16.38 -30.28 1.43
N ALA A 294 -16.52 -30.88 0.24
CA ALA A 294 -16.70 -30.16 -1.03
C ALA A 294 -17.94 -29.22 -1.10
N ASN A 295 -18.89 -29.36 -0.17
CA ASN A 295 -20.07 -28.49 -0.03
C ASN A 295 -19.98 -27.52 1.19
N ALA A 296 -18.83 -27.41 1.85
CA ALA A 296 -18.63 -26.48 2.97
C ALA A 296 -18.15 -25.11 2.45
N THR A 297 -18.67 -24.02 3.02
CA THR A 297 -18.19 -22.67 2.73
C THR A 297 -16.69 -22.57 3.04
N PRO A 298 -15.83 -22.12 2.10
CA PRO A 298 -14.41 -21.96 2.37
C PRO A 298 -14.15 -20.95 3.49
N ALA A 299 -13.12 -21.21 4.31
CA ALA A 299 -12.78 -20.31 5.40
C ALA A 299 -12.13 -19.02 4.89
N MET A 300 -12.69 -17.85 5.26
CA MET A 300 -12.09 -16.54 4.98
C MET A 300 -10.88 -16.28 5.89
N PRO A 301 -9.81 -15.64 5.38
CA PRO A 301 -8.75 -15.08 6.22
C PRO A 301 -9.25 -13.84 6.98
N THR A 302 -8.47 -13.41 7.98
CA THR A 302 -8.65 -12.07 8.58
C THR A 302 -7.82 -11.09 7.78
N MET A 303 -8.45 -10.10 7.15
CA MET A 303 -7.76 -9.03 6.43
C MET A 303 -7.44 -7.86 7.37
N PRO A 304 -6.33 -7.13 7.17
CA PRO A 304 -6.13 -5.80 7.75
C PRO A 304 -7.24 -4.82 7.31
N ALA A 305 -7.34 -3.67 7.96
CA ALA A 305 -8.15 -2.57 7.45
C ALA A 305 -7.53 -2.03 6.15
N SER A 306 -8.35 -1.60 5.18
CA SER A 306 -7.85 -1.04 3.91
C SER A 306 -6.89 0.15 4.13
N SER A 307 -7.10 0.95 5.18
CA SER A 307 -6.24 2.08 5.56
C SER A 307 -5.05 1.73 6.47
N ASP A 308 -4.74 0.44 6.69
CA ASP A 308 -3.63 0.00 7.55
C ASP A 308 -2.25 0.17 6.89
N ALA A 309 -1.80 1.42 6.85
CA ALA A 309 -0.45 1.78 6.44
C ALA A 309 0.64 1.23 7.39
N ALA A 310 0.32 0.78 8.61
CA ALA A 310 1.32 0.21 9.51
C ALA A 310 1.73 -1.20 9.05
N THR A 311 0.76 -2.06 8.72
CA THR A 311 1.00 -3.37 8.13
C THR A 311 1.67 -3.27 6.76
N ALA A 312 1.23 -2.34 5.90
CA ALA A 312 1.87 -2.10 4.59
C ALA A 312 3.34 -1.67 4.70
N ASN A 313 3.64 -0.68 5.55
CA ASN A 313 5.01 -0.24 5.78
C ASN A 313 5.87 -1.32 6.47
N ALA A 314 5.31 -2.13 7.38
CA ALA A 314 6.03 -3.24 8.01
C ALA A 314 6.46 -4.30 6.98
N PHE A 315 5.61 -4.61 5.98
CA PHE A 315 5.98 -5.47 4.87
C PHE A 315 7.08 -4.83 4.01
N TYR A 316 6.85 -3.63 3.46
CA TYR A 316 7.79 -3.00 2.52
C TYR A 316 9.15 -2.64 3.15
N PHE A 317 9.19 -2.26 4.44
CA PHE A 317 10.44 -1.93 5.14
C PHE A 317 11.10 -3.17 5.78
N GLY A 318 10.40 -4.30 5.84
CA GLY A 318 10.91 -5.59 6.33
C GLY A 318 11.75 -6.37 5.32
N LEU A 319 11.53 -6.17 4.01
CA LEU A 319 12.22 -6.88 2.92
C LEU A 319 13.75 -6.66 2.93
N ARG A 320 14.53 -7.72 2.73
CA ARG A 320 16.00 -7.72 2.58
C ARG A 320 16.40 -8.67 1.46
N GLY A 321 17.49 -8.35 0.76
CA GLY A 321 18.05 -9.18 -0.30
C GLY A 321 18.74 -10.43 0.25
N LEU A 322 18.76 -11.52 -0.52
CA LEU A 322 19.47 -12.74 -0.14
C LEU A 322 20.98 -12.56 -0.32
N THR A 323 21.73 -12.52 0.78
CA THR A 323 23.19 -12.41 0.76
C THR A 323 23.85 -13.77 0.46
N THR A 324 24.34 -13.94 -0.77
CA THR A 324 25.07 -15.14 -1.21
C THR A 324 26.53 -14.84 -1.55
N PRO A 325 27.46 -15.81 -1.45
CA PRO A 325 28.84 -15.62 -1.90
C PRO A 325 28.90 -15.37 -3.41
N GLY A 326 29.26 -14.15 -3.80
CA GLY A 326 29.28 -13.71 -5.21
C GLY A 326 28.10 -12.82 -5.62
N ALA A 327 27.14 -12.56 -4.74
CA ALA A 327 26.12 -11.53 -4.96
C ALA A 327 26.77 -10.16 -5.25
N PRO A 328 26.23 -9.34 -6.18
CA PRO A 328 26.76 -8.00 -6.46
C PRO A 328 26.74 -7.12 -5.20
N ALA A 329 27.91 -6.69 -4.74
CA ALA A 329 28.02 -5.76 -3.62
C ALA A 329 27.45 -4.39 -4.00
N VAL A 330 26.72 -3.76 -3.08
CA VAL A 330 26.16 -2.41 -3.27
C VAL A 330 27.30 -1.42 -3.52
N PRO A 331 27.35 -0.73 -4.68
CA PRO A 331 28.43 0.21 -4.96
C PRO A 331 28.41 1.36 -3.97
N THR A 332 29.49 1.56 -3.20
CA THR A 332 29.53 2.52 -2.09
C THR A 332 29.80 3.96 -2.53
N THR A 333 30.46 4.13 -3.68
CA THR A 333 30.72 5.44 -4.30
C THR A 333 29.61 5.75 -5.29
N VAL A 334 29.09 6.98 -5.25
CA VAL A 334 28.02 7.47 -6.13
C VAL A 334 28.62 8.48 -7.12
N ASP A 335 28.34 8.31 -8.42
CA ASP A 335 28.80 9.20 -9.49
C ASP A 335 27.73 10.25 -9.85
N VAL A 336 26.45 9.87 -9.76
CA VAL A 336 25.28 10.72 -10.02
C VAL A 336 24.31 10.58 -8.85
N SER A 337 23.97 11.70 -8.21
CA SER A 337 22.98 11.76 -7.14
C SER A 337 21.89 12.74 -7.55
N MET A 338 20.63 12.31 -7.47
CA MET A 338 19.47 13.16 -7.79
C MET A 338 18.32 12.95 -6.80
N THR A 339 17.50 13.98 -6.62
CA THR A 339 16.17 13.85 -6.02
C THR A 339 15.13 13.93 -7.12
N ILE A 340 14.16 13.02 -7.13
CA ILE A 340 12.97 13.10 -7.96
C ILE A 340 11.78 13.29 -7.03
N GLU A 341 11.22 14.49 -7.05
CA GLU A 341 9.93 14.80 -6.43
C GLU A 341 8.80 14.34 -7.35
N LEU A 342 7.92 13.51 -6.81
CA LEU A 342 6.70 13.02 -7.46
C LEU A 342 5.58 14.01 -7.15
N GLY A 343 5.05 14.71 -8.16
CA GLY A 343 4.05 15.77 -7.94
C GLY A 343 2.77 15.55 -8.73
N LEU A 344 1.67 15.26 -8.03
CA LEU A 344 0.31 15.46 -8.56
C LEU A 344 -0.07 16.95 -8.51
N GLY A 345 -0.87 17.40 -9.48
CA GLY A 345 -1.24 18.81 -9.60
C GLY A 345 -2.21 19.07 -10.75
N GLN A 346 -2.10 20.26 -11.34
CA GLN A 346 -2.96 20.69 -12.44
C GLN A 346 -2.19 21.49 -13.50
N LEU A 347 -2.65 21.38 -14.74
CA LEU A 347 -2.23 22.17 -15.88
C LEU A 347 -3.46 22.79 -16.56
N PRO A 348 -3.34 23.87 -17.34
CA PRO A 348 -4.42 24.31 -18.24
C PRO A 348 -4.79 23.19 -19.21
N CYS A 349 -6.08 23.05 -19.56
CA CYS A 349 -6.52 22.06 -20.54
C CYS A 349 -5.73 22.16 -21.87
N ASP A 350 -5.17 21.06 -22.35
CA ASP A 350 -4.61 20.97 -23.70
C ASP A 350 -5.76 21.09 -24.74
N PRO A 351 -5.56 21.76 -25.90
CA PRO A 351 -6.59 21.91 -26.93
C PRO A 351 -7.24 20.61 -27.43
N SER A 352 -6.60 19.44 -27.23
CA SER A 352 -7.18 18.13 -27.53
C SER A 352 -8.22 17.64 -26.50
N GLN A 353 -8.22 18.20 -25.28
CA GLN A 353 -9.10 17.78 -24.18
C GLN A 353 -10.49 18.42 -24.30
N THR A 354 -11.26 17.99 -25.31
CA THR A 354 -12.51 18.64 -25.73
C THR A 354 -13.65 18.66 -24.70
N LYS A 355 -13.54 17.90 -23.60
CA LYS A 355 -14.50 17.88 -22.47
C LYS A 355 -13.97 18.61 -21.22
N CYS A 356 -12.71 19.05 -21.22
CA CYS A 356 -12.04 19.71 -20.10
C CYS A 356 -12.47 21.18 -19.95
N SER A 357 -12.48 21.71 -18.72
CA SER A 357 -12.90 23.09 -18.44
C SER A 357 -11.95 23.78 -17.45
N GLY A 358 -11.14 24.69 -17.96
CA GLY A 358 -10.13 25.44 -17.19
C GLY A 358 -8.83 24.65 -17.06
N ASN A 359 -8.78 23.73 -16.10
CA ASN A 359 -7.60 22.93 -15.78
C ASN A 359 -7.89 21.43 -15.92
N ALA A 360 -6.88 20.68 -16.37
CA ALA A 360 -6.81 19.23 -16.26
C ALA A 360 -5.99 18.81 -15.03
N VAL A 361 -6.27 17.63 -14.47
CA VAL A 361 -5.38 16.90 -13.58
C VAL A 361 -4.09 16.57 -14.32
N ALA A 362 -2.95 16.78 -13.66
CA ALA A 362 -1.63 16.57 -14.22
C ALA A 362 -0.69 15.95 -13.18
N ALA A 363 0.37 15.28 -13.63
CA ALA A 363 1.43 14.77 -12.77
C ALA A 363 2.81 15.08 -13.36
N SER A 364 3.84 15.01 -12.52
CA SER A 364 5.20 15.37 -12.90
C SER A 364 6.28 14.70 -12.06
N MET A 365 7.47 14.56 -12.64
CA MET A 365 8.71 14.31 -11.93
C MET A 365 9.56 15.59 -11.97
N ASN A 366 9.97 16.12 -10.81
CA ASN A 366 10.66 17.41 -10.69
C ASN A 366 9.99 18.56 -11.45
N GLY A 367 8.65 18.65 -11.40
CA GLY A 367 7.87 19.68 -12.10
C GLY A 367 7.79 19.52 -13.62
N VAL A 368 8.44 18.51 -14.21
CA VAL A 368 8.29 18.14 -15.62
C VAL A 368 7.15 17.12 -15.75
N SER A 369 6.05 17.53 -16.38
CA SER A 369 5.00 16.62 -16.83
C SER A 369 5.43 16.00 -18.15
N PHE A 370 5.70 14.69 -18.13
CA PHE A 370 6.32 13.99 -19.25
C PHE A 370 5.33 13.74 -20.38
N ARG A 371 5.62 14.27 -21.57
CA ARG A 371 4.83 14.01 -22.79
C ARG A 371 5.58 13.03 -23.70
N LEU A 372 4.94 11.94 -24.11
CA LEU A 372 5.47 11.05 -25.14
C LEU A 372 5.58 11.79 -26.50
N PRO A 373 6.61 11.51 -27.31
CA PRO A 373 6.73 12.07 -28.66
C PRO A 373 5.68 11.46 -29.61
N SER A 374 5.38 12.15 -30.71
CA SER A 374 4.35 11.74 -31.68
C SER A 374 4.87 11.24 -33.04
N GLU A 375 6.10 11.58 -33.43
CA GLU A 375 6.64 11.32 -34.79
C GLU A 375 7.69 10.19 -34.85
N ALA A 376 8.37 9.92 -33.75
CA ALA A 376 9.35 8.84 -33.63
C ALA A 376 9.45 8.38 -32.17
N SER A 377 9.85 7.13 -31.95
CA SER A 377 10.22 6.67 -30.61
C SER A 377 11.50 7.36 -30.12
N LEU A 378 11.67 7.53 -28.80
CA LEU A 378 12.89 8.15 -28.24
C LEU A 378 14.17 7.40 -28.61
N LEU A 379 14.13 6.06 -28.57
CA LEU A 379 15.23 5.20 -29.03
C LEU A 379 15.48 5.34 -30.54
N GLY A 380 14.42 5.38 -31.35
CA GLY A 380 14.50 5.63 -32.79
C GLY A 380 15.13 7.00 -33.11
N ALA A 381 14.66 8.05 -32.44
CA ALA A 381 15.19 9.40 -32.61
C ALA A 381 16.67 9.51 -32.21
N HIS A 382 17.07 8.86 -31.11
CA HIS A 382 18.47 8.75 -30.70
C HIS A 382 19.31 8.02 -31.77
N LEU A 383 18.92 6.79 -32.14
CA LEU A 383 19.67 5.95 -33.09
C LEU A 383 19.77 6.56 -34.51
N THR A 384 18.81 7.40 -34.92
CA THR A 384 18.86 8.10 -36.21
C THR A 384 19.37 9.55 -36.14
N GLY A 385 19.73 10.04 -34.95
CA GLY A 385 20.17 11.43 -34.75
C GLY A 385 19.10 12.49 -35.02
N THR A 386 17.82 12.13 -34.92
CA THR A 386 16.68 13.02 -35.18
C THR A 386 16.55 14.06 -34.08
N LYS A 387 16.55 15.34 -34.45
CA LYS A 387 16.59 16.47 -33.51
C LYS A 387 15.18 16.99 -33.20
N GLY A 388 15.00 17.51 -31.99
CA GLY A 388 13.74 18.14 -31.56
C GLY A 388 12.67 17.19 -31.03
N VAL A 389 13.00 15.89 -30.89
CA VAL A 389 12.08 14.87 -30.33
C VAL A 389 12.11 14.86 -28.80
N PHE A 390 13.26 15.20 -28.19
CA PHE A 390 13.44 15.31 -26.74
C PHE A 390 14.60 16.24 -26.38
N ASP A 391 14.60 16.76 -25.15
CA ASP A 391 15.76 17.43 -24.55
C ASP A 391 16.48 16.49 -23.57
N ALA A 392 17.81 16.58 -23.48
CA ALA A 392 18.66 15.71 -22.66
C ALA A 392 19.05 16.32 -21.29
N ASP A 393 18.19 17.17 -20.73
CA ASP A 393 18.46 18.10 -19.63
C ASP A 393 17.54 17.93 -18.41
N PHE A 394 16.96 16.74 -18.20
CA PHE A 394 16.09 16.50 -17.04
C PHE A 394 16.82 16.84 -15.71
N PRO A 395 16.19 17.62 -14.80
CA PRO A 395 16.87 18.18 -13.62
C PRO A 395 17.11 17.16 -12.51
N ASP A 396 18.27 17.25 -11.85
CA ASP A 396 18.68 16.38 -10.73
C ASP A 396 17.99 16.70 -9.38
N GLY A 397 17.00 17.58 -9.36
CA GLY A 397 16.27 17.98 -8.15
C GLY A 397 14.98 18.73 -8.47
N PRO A 398 14.06 18.85 -7.50
CA PRO A 398 12.83 19.60 -7.67
C PRO A 398 13.10 21.10 -7.94
N PRO A 399 12.20 21.77 -8.68
CA PRO A 399 12.31 23.20 -8.93
C PRO A 399 12.01 24.01 -7.65
N PRO A 400 12.35 25.31 -7.59
CA PRO A 400 12.01 26.16 -6.46
C PRO A 400 10.52 26.13 -6.14
N SER A 401 10.17 26.02 -4.85
CA SER A 401 8.77 25.97 -4.36
C SER A 401 7.89 27.05 -5.00
N GLY A 402 6.78 26.64 -5.61
CA GLY A 402 5.85 27.53 -6.33
C GLY A 402 6.17 27.75 -7.81
N THR A 403 7.21 27.11 -8.35
CA THR A 403 7.43 27.03 -9.81
C THR A 403 6.30 26.20 -10.43
N PRO A 404 5.59 26.70 -11.46
CA PRO A 404 4.55 25.93 -12.15
C PRO A 404 5.11 24.69 -12.85
N MET A 405 4.30 23.63 -12.89
CA MET A 405 4.56 22.44 -13.69
C MET A 405 4.66 22.78 -15.19
N THR A 406 5.56 22.12 -15.91
CA THR A 406 5.75 22.32 -17.37
C THR A 406 5.66 21.01 -18.14
N VAL A 407 4.95 21.01 -19.26
CA VAL A 407 4.85 19.85 -20.18
C VAL A 407 6.09 19.79 -21.06
N ALA A 408 6.85 18.70 -21.02
CA ALA A 408 8.01 18.51 -21.90
C ALA A 408 8.39 17.02 -22.06
N THR A 409 9.13 16.73 -23.13
CA THR A 409 9.75 15.42 -23.38
C THR A 409 11.23 15.50 -22.99
N LYS A 410 11.52 15.38 -21.69
CA LYS A 410 12.88 15.45 -21.14
C LYS A 410 13.41 14.08 -20.75
N VAL A 411 14.66 13.80 -21.07
CA VAL A 411 15.38 12.58 -20.70
C VAL A 411 16.58 12.93 -19.82
N LYS A 412 16.90 12.07 -18.86
CA LYS A 412 18.11 12.17 -18.05
C LYS A 412 19.22 11.36 -18.70
N SER A 413 20.23 12.03 -19.26
CA SER A 413 21.42 11.33 -19.76
C SER A 413 22.34 10.89 -18.62
N LEU A 414 22.81 9.64 -18.71
CA LEU A 414 23.68 8.95 -17.76
C LEU A 414 24.85 8.33 -18.51
N LYS A 415 26.06 8.48 -17.95
CA LYS A 415 27.26 7.87 -18.53
C LYS A 415 27.26 6.37 -18.27
N TYR A 416 27.76 5.60 -19.25
CA TYR A 416 27.93 4.16 -19.09
C TYR A 416 28.69 3.81 -17.80
N ASN A 417 28.16 2.84 -17.06
CA ASN A 417 28.68 2.33 -15.79
C ASN A 417 28.82 3.38 -14.67
N SER A 418 28.09 4.50 -14.73
CA SER A 418 27.96 5.41 -13.58
C SER A 418 27.07 4.80 -12.49
N VAL A 419 27.46 4.97 -11.22
CA VAL A 419 26.61 4.64 -10.06
C VAL A 419 25.63 5.77 -9.83
N VAL A 420 24.33 5.45 -9.92
CA VAL A 420 23.23 6.42 -9.82
C VAL A 420 22.46 6.19 -8.53
N GLU A 421 22.33 7.24 -7.73
CA GLU A 421 21.47 7.31 -6.55
C GLU A 421 20.28 8.24 -6.81
N VAL A 422 19.07 7.74 -6.55
CA VAL A 422 17.82 8.49 -6.72
C VAL A 422 17.08 8.51 -5.39
N VAL A 423 16.85 9.70 -4.86
CA VAL A 423 15.90 9.94 -3.77
C VAL A 423 14.53 10.21 -4.39
N LEU A 424 13.62 9.24 -4.32
CA LEU A 424 12.22 9.42 -4.67
C LEU A 424 11.52 10.08 -3.48
N GLN A 425 11.02 11.31 -3.63
CA GLN A 425 10.26 12.04 -2.62
C GLN A 425 8.80 12.16 -3.07
N ASN A 426 7.88 11.78 -2.19
CA ASN A 426 6.43 11.92 -2.37
C ASN A 426 5.93 12.94 -1.32
N PRO A 427 5.67 14.20 -1.69
CA PRO A 427 5.31 15.27 -0.76
C PRO A 427 3.81 15.32 -0.49
N THR A 428 3.40 15.74 0.71
CA THR A 428 1.98 15.87 1.10
C THR A 428 1.26 17.10 0.50
N ALA A 429 1.69 17.59 -0.66
CA ALA A 429 1.31 18.92 -1.17
C ALA A 429 -0.07 18.96 -1.84
N VAL A 430 -0.44 17.89 -2.55
CA VAL A 430 -1.73 17.65 -3.21
C VAL A 430 -2.01 16.16 -3.09
N ALA A 431 -3.24 15.78 -2.70
CA ALA A 431 -3.77 14.39 -2.65
C ALA A 431 -2.70 13.32 -2.33
N THR A 432 -2.43 13.08 -1.05
CA THR A 432 -1.36 12.16 -0.64
C THR A 432 -1.75 10.71 -0.95
N GLU A 433 -0.90 9.98 -1.69
CA GLU A 433 -1.15 8.64 -2.24
C GLU A 433 0.18 7.84 -2.33
N ASN A 434 0.16 6.50 -2.33
CA ASN A 434 1.35 5.72 -2.69
C ASN A 434 1.61 5.75 -4.21
N HIS A 435 2.88 5.79 -4.62
CA HIS A 435 3.26 5.73 -6.02
C HIS A 435 4.27 4.59 -6.28
N PRO A 436 3.87 3.49 -6.95
CA PRO A 436 4.79 2.44 -7.39
C PRO A 436 5.65 2.94 -8.55
N ILE A 437 6.89 3.35 -8.29
CA ILE A 437 7.83 3.77 -9.33
C ILE A 437 8.56 2.55 -9.88
N HIS A 438 8.32 2.25 -11.16
CA HIS A 438 9.01 1.22 -11.93
C HIS A 438 10.16 1.81 -12.74
N LEU A 439 11.27 1.07 -12.87
CA LEU A 439 12.39 1.37 -13.78
C LEU A 439 12.59 0.21 -14.76
N HIS A 440 12.46 0.49 -16.06
CA HIS A 440 12.77 -0.45 -17.13
C HIS A 440 14.28 -0.76 -17.20
N GLY A 441 14.64 -1.95 -17.69
CA GLY A 441 16.03 -2.32 -18.01
C GLY A 441 17.00 -2.51 -16.82
N PHE A 442 16.54 -2.26 -15.58
CA PHE A 442 17.34 -2.37 -14.36
C PHE A 442 16.53 -2.87 -13.16
N ASN A 443 17.13 -3.75 -12.36
CA ASN A 443 16.82 -3.82 -10.93
C ASN A 443 17.72 -2.82 -10.17
N PHE A 444 17.17 -2.14 -9.17
CA PHE A 444 17.86 -1.22 -8.27
C PHE A 444 17.87 -1.75 -6.83
N PHE A 445 18.87 -1.36 -6.05
CA PHE A 445 18.92 -1.64 -4.60
C PHE A 445 18.09 -0.61 -3.84
N VAL A 446 17.16 -1.06 -2.99
CA VAL A 446 16.39 -0.20 -2.08
C VAL A 446 17.18 -0.01 -0.78
N LEU A 447 17.86 1.13 -0.66
CA LEU A 447 18.82 1.38 0.42
C LEU A 447 18.17 1.85 1.72
N ALA A 448 17.13 2.67 1.61
CA ALA A 448 16.34 3.16 2.73
C ALA A 448 14.96 3.62 2.24
N GLN A 449 13.98 3.61 3.14
CA GLN A 449 12.62 4.11 2.92
C GLN A 449 12.13 4.78 4.20
N GLY A 450 11.14 5.65 4.11
CA GLY A 450 10.51 6.24 5.29
C GLY A 450 9.32 7.14 4.97
N VAL A 451 8.75 7.71 6.03
CA VAL A 451 7.69 8.73 5.98
C VAL A 451 8.28 10.12 6.25
N GLY A 452 7.53 11.16 5.91
CA GLY A 452 7.94 12.57 5.97
C GLY A 452 8.81 12.99 4.78
N ASN A 453 9.66 13.99 5.01
CA ASN A 453 10.59 14.49 4.00
C ASN A 453 11.98 13.87 4.20
N PHE A 454 12.62 13.42 3.13
CA PHE A 454 14.00 12.92 3.18
C PHE A 454 14.95 14.02 3.67
N THR A 455 15.80 13.68 4.63
CA THR A 455 16.83 14.58 5.17
C THR A 455 18.22 14.03 4.83
N PRO A 456 18.98 14.68 3.92
CA PRO A 456 20.33 14.26 3.56
C PRO A 456 21.24 14.10 4.79
N GLY A 457 21.90 12.94 4.91
CA GLY A 457 22.76 12.60 6.06
C GLY A 457 22.02 12.26 7.37
N GLY A 458 20.70 12.44 7.44
CA GLY A 458 19.87 12.05 8.60
C GLY A 458 19.42 10.58 8.60
N VAL A 459 19.77 9.81 7.57
CA VAL A 459 19.31 8.44 7.32
C VAL A 459 20.49 7.49 7.22
N SER A 460 20.40 6.33 7.86
CA SER A 460 21.35 5.22 7.66
C SER A 460 20.88 4.32 6.52
N TYR A 461 21.74 4.09 5.52
CA TYR A 461 21.45 3.23 4.38
C TYR A 461 21.80 1.76 4.67
N ASN A 462 20.97 0.85 4.21
CA ASN A 462 21.33 -0.55 4.11
C ASN A 462 22.25 -0.76 2.90
N LEU A 463 23.54 -0.96 3.16
CA LEU A 463 24.57 -1.28 2.16
C LEU A 463 25.06 -2.75 2.29
N VAL A 464 24.35 -3.58 3.05
CA VAL A 464 24.74 -4.97 3.36
C VAL A 464 23.81 -5.98 2.68
N ASP A 465 22.50 -5.83 2.89
CA ASP A 465 21.45 -6.71 2.36
C ASP A 465 20.19 -5.95 1.88
N PRO A 466 20.31 -4.81 1.16
CA PRO A 466 19.14 -4.17 0.56
C PRO A 466 18.49 -5.09 -0.47
N VAL A 467 17.17 -5.07 -0.56
CA VAL A 467 16.46 -5.81 -1.61
C VAL A 467 16.76 -5.18 -2.98
N SER A 468 17.07 -6.03 -3.97
CA SER A 468 17.25 -5.63 -5.37
C SER A 468 15.97 -5.92 -6.14
N ARG A 469 15.36 -4.91 -6.76
CA ARG A 469 14.01 -5.00 -7.35
C ARG A 469 13.79 -3.97 -8.45
N ASN A 470 12.71 -4.06 -9.24
CA ASN A 470 12.42 -3.10 -10.34
C ASN A 470 11.28 -2.11 -10.05
N THR A 471 10.44 -2.34 -9.02
CA THR A 471 9.28 -1.46 -8.74
C THR A 471 9.14 -1.15 -7.25
N ILE A 472 9.16 0.15 -6.88
CA ILE A 472 9.16 0.59 -5.47
C ILE A 472 7.92 1.42 -5.12
N ALA A 473 7.16 0.97 -4.13
CA ALA A 473 5.91 1.56 -3.66
C ALA A 473 6.18 2.77 -2.73
N VAL A 474 6.51 3.93 -3.30
CA VAL A 474 6.92 5.13 -2.53
C VAL A 474 5.74 5.61 -1.67
N PRO A 475 5.83 5.59 -0.32
CA PRO A 475 4.72 5.94 0.56
C PRO A 475 4.22 7.37 0.34
N GLY A 476 2.91 7.57 0.41
CA GLY A 476 2.30 8.90 0.39
C GLY A 476 2.84 9.76 1.54
N GLY A 477 3.37 10.94 1.21
CA GLY A 477 4.01 11.79 2.21
C GLY A 477 5.30 11.20 2.77
N GLY A 478 6.00 10.37 1.98
CA GLY A 478 7.22 9.65 2.35
C GLY A 478 8.26 9.64 1.23
N TRP A 479 9.25 8.76 1.35
CA TRP A 479 10.39 8.71 0.43
C TRP A 479 11.03 7.32 0.36
N ALA A 480 11.77 7.09 -0.72
CA ALA A 480 12.63 5.93 -0.93
C ALA A 480 13.97 6.37 -1.53
N VAL A 481 15.08 5.76 -1.10
CA VAL A 481 16.40 5.90 -1.72
C VAL A 481 16.74 4.63 -2.46
N ILE A 482 16.91 4.73 -3.77
CA ILE A 482 17.30 3.61 -4.64
C ILE A 482 18.66 3.88 -5.28
N ARG A 483 19.44 2.82 -5.51
CA ARG A 483 20.76 2.92 -6.15
C ARG A 483 20.94 1.81 -7.20
N PHE A 484 21.41 2.18 -8.40
CA PHE A 484 21.72 1.25 -9.49
C PHE A 484 23.01 1.64 -10.22
N VAL A 485 23.44 0.83 -11.18
CA VAL A 485 24.57 1.13 -12.07
C VAL A 485 24.04 1.24 -13.49
N ALA A 486 24.33 2.35 -14.17
CA ALA A 486 23.89 2.61 -15.54
C ALA A 486 24.74 1.82 -16.57
N ASN A 487 24.74 0.49 -16.47
CA ASN A 487 25.60 -0.43 -17.26
C ASN A 487 24.90 -1.11 -18.45
N ASN A 488 23.69 -0.66 -18.80
CA ASN A 488 22.88 -1.19 -19.89
C ASN A 488 22.50 -0.02 -20.84
N PRO A 489 23.11 0.10 -22.04
CA PRO A 489 22.94 1.26 -22.91
C PRO A 489 21.55 1.24 -23.59
N GLY A 490 20.90 2.40 -23.70
CA GLY A 490 19.54 2.49 -24.23
C GLY A 490 18.71 3.65 -23.69
N MET A 491 17.39 3.55 -23.90
CA MET A 491 16.37 4.48 -23.43
C MET A 491 15.41 3.74 -22.51
N TRP A 492 15.49 4.00 -21.21
CA TRP A 492 14.80 3.24 -20.18
C TRP A 492 13.76 4.09 -19.47
N PHE A 493 12.49 3.68 -19.52
CA PHE A 493 11.41 4.45 -18.90
C PHE A 493 11.40 4.24 -17.38
N CYS A 494 11.20 5.32 -16.64
CA CYS A 494 11.02 5.34 -15.19
C CYS A 494 9.69 6.05 -14.92
N HIS A 495 8.68 5.34 -14.44
CA HIS A 495 7.31 5.88 -14.35
C HIS A 495 6.54 5.31 -13.16
N CYS A 496 5.47 6.01 -12.77
CA CYS A 496 4.50 5.44 -11.85
C CYS A 496 3.70 4.32 -12.54
N HIS A 497 3.55 3.19 -11.87
CA HIS A 497 2.91 1.98 -12.39
C HIS A 497 1.39 1.93 -12.12
N LEU A 498 0.81 3.08 -11.76
CA LEU A 498 -0.62 3.35 -11.82
C LEU A 498 -0.91 3.94 -13.20
N ASP A 499 -1.69 3.23 -14.03
CA ASP A 499 -2.02 3.69 -15.40
C ASP A 499 -2.68 5.08 -15.46
N PRO A 500 -3.52 5.51 -14.48
CA PRO A 500 -4.00 6.90 -14.44
C PRO A 500 -2.90 7.96 -14.44
N HIS A 501 -1.68 7.63 -14.01
CA HIS A 501 -0.59 8.60 -13.80
C HIS A 501 0.41 8.70 -14.96
N VAL A 502 0.48 7.71 -15.85
CA VAL A 502 1.41 7.73 -16.99
C VAL A 502 0.98 8.73 -18.08
N PRO A 503 -0.28 8.75 -18.57
CA PRO A 503 -0.72 9.69 -19.60
C PRO A 503 -0.72 11.16 -19.15
N ILE A 504 -0.87 11.40 -17.84
CA ILE A 504 -0.83 12.75 -17.24
C ILE A 504 0.60 13.19 -16.83
N GLY A 505 1.62 12.36 -17.08
CA GLY A 505 3.02 12.76 -17.09
C GLY A 505 3.90 12.37 -15.90
N LEU A 506 3.50 11.40 -15.06
CA LEU A 506 4.32 10.92 -13.93
C LEU A 506 5.42 9.94 -14.36
N GLY A 507 6.40 10.43 -15.14
CA GLY A 507 7.54 9.65 -15.59
C GLY A 507 8.73 10.48 -16.07
N VAL A 508 9.83 9.78 -16.39
CA VAL A 508 11.06 10.30 -16.99
C VAL A 508 11.75 9.16 -17.75
N VAL A 509 12.55 9.45 -18.77
CA VAL A 509 13.39 8.43 -19.43
C VAL A 509 14.85 8.62 -19.06
N PHE A 510 15.50 7.55 -18.62
CA PHE A 510 16.95 7.49 -18.46
C PHE A 510 17.60 7.06 -19.77
N HIS A 511 18.37 7.95 -20.36
CA HIS A 511 19.22 7.68 -21.52
C HIS A 511 20.60 7.24 -21.02
N VAL A 512 20.98 5.99 -21.26
CA VAL A 512 22.29 5.45 -20.86
C VAL A 512 23.19 5.40 -22.09
N GLU A 513 24.28 6.16 -22.03
CA GLU A 513 25.30 6.27 -23.09
C GLU A 513 26.00 4.92 -23.36
N ASP A 514 26.58 4.78 -24.56
CA ASP A 514 27.39 3.62 -24.94
C ASP A 514 28.67 3.49 -24.10
N GLY A 515 28.98 2.26 -23.67
CA GLY A 515 30.25 1.93 -23.05
C GLY A 515 31.37 1.75 -24.09
N THR A 516 32.57 2.22 -23.75
CA THR A 516 33.75 2.24 -24.66
C THR A 516 34.44 0.88 -24.88
N ALA A 517 34.02 -0.18 -24.20
CA ALA A 517 34.58 -1.52 -24.34
C ALA A 517 33.84 -2.36 -25.41
N PRO A 518 34.49 -3.40 -25.97
CA PRO A 518 33.81 -4.35 -26.86
C PRO A 518 32.62 -5.01 -26.16
N GLY A 519 31.43 -4.89 -26.73
CA GLY A 519 30.19 -5.43 -26.16
C GLY A 519 29.52 -4.58 -25.08
N THR A 520 29.98 -3.35 -24.81
CA THR A 520 29.29 -2.41 -23.90
C THR A 520 28.58 -1.26 -24.62
N ALA A 521 28.66 -1.20 -25.94
CA ALA A 521 27.88 -0.30 -26.79
C ALA A 521 26.66 -1.04 -27.35
N LEU A 522 25.58 -0.31 -27.58
CA LEU A 522 24.32 -0.80 -28.11
C LEU A 522 24.51 -1.35 -29.55
N PRO A 523 24.09 -2.60 -29.85
CA PRO A 523 24.17 -3.13 -31.21
C PRO A 523 23.24 -2.39 -32.19
N ALA A 524 23.38 -2.66 -33.48
CA ALA A 524 22.36 -2.26 -34.45
C ALA A 524 21.04 -3.03 -34.17
N PRO A 525 19.88 -2.35 -34.24
CA PRO A 525 18.58 -2.99 -34.00
C PRO A 525 18.25 -4.04 -35.09
N PRO A 526 17.31 -4.96 -34.81
CA PRO A 526 16.80 -5.91 -35.79
C PRO A 526 16.24 -5.21 -37.05
N ALA A 527 16.42 -5.84 -38.21
CA ALA A 527 15.93 -5.29 -39.48
C ALA A 527 14.39 -5.23 -39.59
N ASP A 528 13.69 -5.91 -38.68
CA ASP A 528 12.24 -5.92 -38.49
C ASP A 528 11.75 -4.95 -37.37
N TRP A 529 12.63 -4.11 -36.79
CA TRP A 529 12.25 -3.14 -35.75
C TRP A 529 11.74 -1.80 -36.30
N VAL A 530 10.65 -1.30 -35.71
CA VAL A 530 9.96 -0.07 -36.11
C VAL A 530 10.31 1.08 -35.16
N GLY A 531 11.51 1.66 -35.33
CA GLY A 531 12.00 2.78 -34.52
C GLY A 531 11.48 4.16 -34.92
N GLN A 532 11.29 4.38 -36.24
CA GLN A 532 10.65 5.57 -36.81
C GLN A 532 9.19 5.24 -37.16
N CYS A 533 8.29 6.21 -36.97
CA CYS A 533 6.86 6.00 -37.15
C CYS A 533 6.43 6.57 -38.52
N ASP A 534 5.63 5.81 -39.30
CA ASP A 534 5.19 6.24 -40.62
C ASP A 534 4.23 7.44 -40.54
N ALA A 535 4.80 8.65 -40.68
CA ALA A 535 4.12 9.93 -40.47
C ALA A 535 2.71 10.07 -41.11
N PRO A 536 2.42 9.55 -42.33
CA PRO A 536 1.07 9.62 -42.91
C PRO A 536 -0.01 8.88 -42.11
N HIS A 537 0.35 7.84 -41.34
CA HIS A 537 -0.59 7.01 -40.60
C HIS A 537 -0.85 7.52 -39.17
N TYR A 538 0.15 8.13 -38.51
CA TYR A 538 0.04 8.53 -37.10
C TYR A 538 -0.93 9.70 -36.91
N ALA A 539 -0.93 10.67 -37.84
CA ALA A 539 -1.91 11.75 -37.86
C ALA A 539 -3.36 11.25 -38.07
N ALA A 540 -3.55 10.12 -38.78
CA ALA A 540 -4.86 9.52 -38.96
C ALA A 540 -5.28 8.68 -37.75
N ALA A 541 -4.38 7.88 -37.18
CA ALA A 541 -4.66 7.01 -36.04
C ALA A 541 -5.05 7.80 -34.78
N ALA A 542 -4.35 8.90 -34.49
CA ALA A 542 -4.65 9.77 -33.33
C ALA A 542 -6.04 10.41 -33.39
N LEU A 543 -6.54 10.75 -34.59
CA LEU A 543 -7.93 11.22 -34.76
C LEU A 543 -8.95 10.08 -34.85
N ALA A 544 -8.59 8.92 -35.40
CA ALA A 544 -9.49 7.78 -35.52
C ALA A 544 -9.86 7.18 -34.14
N ALA A 545 -8.89 7.08 -33.22
CA ALA A 545 -9.12 6.63 -31.85
C ALA A 545 -10.10 7.55 -31.08
N ALA A 546 -10.15 8.84 -31.41
CA ALA A 546 -11.07 9.82 -30.83
C ALA A 546 -12.43 9.90 -31.55
N ALA A 547 -12.68 9.08 -32.59
CA ALA A 547 -13.81 9.26 -33.51
C ALA A 547 -14.58 7.97 -33.86
N ALA A 548 -14.20 6.81 -33.32
CA ALA A 548 -14.92 5.55 -33.55
C ALA A 548 -16.30 5.55 -32.86
N PRO A 549 -17.43 5.46 -33.60
CA PRO A 549 -18.75 5.38 -32.98
C PRO A 549 -19.04 3.96 -32.51
N SER A 550 -19.81 3.81 -31.42
CA SER A 550 -20.36 2.53 -31.01
C SER A 550 -21.48 2.07 -31.97
N GLU A 551 -21.14 1.32 -33.01
CA GLU A 551 -22.16 0.59 -33.78
C GLU A 551 -22.76 -0.52 -32.90
N ALA A 552 -24.09 -0.51 -32.75
CA ALA A 552 -24.80 -1.53 -31.99
C ALA A 552 -24.66 -2.90 -32.71
N PRO A 553 -24.50 -4.01 -31.96
CA PRO A 553 -24.23 -5.31 -32.56
C PRO A 553 -25.38 -5.74 -33.47
N ALA A 554 -25.06 -6.05 -34.73
CA ALA A 554 -26.02 -6.60 -35.67
C ALA A 554 -26.52 -7.98 -35.19
N GLU A 555 -27.84 -8.21 -35.28
CA GLU A 555 -28.44 -9.49 -34.90
C GLU A 555 -27.92 -10.61 -35.82
N ALA A 556 -27.23 -11.59 -35.24
CA ALA A 556 -26.89 -12.83 -35.92
C ALA A 556 -28.16 -13.68 -36.15
N PRO A 557 -28.30 -14.34 -37.32
CA PRO A 557 -29.55 -14.99 -37.72
C PRO A 557 -29.88 -16.23 -36.88
N SER A 558 -31.16 -16.43 -36.59
CA SER A 558 -31.67 -17.61 -35.89
C SER A 558 -32.04 -18.73 -36.87
N ASP A 559 -31.28 -19.82 -36.85
CA ASP A 559 -31.58 -21.03 -37.65
C ASP A 559 -32.70 -21.89 -37.02
N ALA A 560 -33.87 -21.90 -37.66
CA ALA A 560 -34.92 -22.91 -37.45
C ALA A 560 -35.69 -23.15 -38.78
N PRO A 561 -36.06 -24.40 -39.13
CA PRO A 561 -36.26 -24.75 -40.54
C PRO A 561 -37.68 -24.54 -41.12
N ALA A 562 -37.71 -23.81 -42.24
CA ALA A 562 -38.50 -24.02 -43.46
C ALA A 562 -40.00 -24.47 -43.37
N GLN A 563 -40.90 -23.55 -43.75
CA GLN A 563 -42.11 -23.86 -44.55
C GLN A 563 -42.50 -22.63 -45.42
N ALA A 564 -43.35 -22.82 -46.44
CA ALA A 564 -43.56 -21.88 -47.56
C ALA A 564 -45.06 -21.51 -47.76
N PRO A 565 -45.48 -20.71 -48.79
CA PRO A 565 -45.45 -19.24 -48.68
C PRO A 565 -46.72 -18.49 -49.14
N ALA A 566 -46.76 -17.17 -48.84
CA ALA A 566 -47.61 -16.09 -49.44
C ALA A 566 -49.14 -16.09 -49.13
N PRO A 567 -49.90 -14.98 -49.38
CA PRO A 567 -49.52 -13.64 -49.89
C PRO A 567 -49.91 -12.44 -48.97
N GLY A 568 -49.57 -11.20 -49.38
CA GLY A 568 -49.97 -9.92 -48.74
C GLY A 568 -51.33 -9.36 -49.22
N PRO A 569 -51.63 -8.03 -49.20
CA PRO A 569 -50.76 -6.83 -49.03
C PRO A 569 -51.24 -5.94 -47.81
N ALA A 570 -51.12 -4.61 -47.66
CA ALA A 570 -50.84 -3.47 -48.57
C ALA A 570 -50.29 -2.17 -47.88
N ALA A 571 -50.24 -1.09 -48.66
CA ALA A 571 -49.58 0.23 -48.45
C ALA A 571 -50.39 1.34 -47.75
N ALA A 572 -49.71 2.38 -47.22
CA ALA A 572 -49.98 3.82 -47.48
C ALA A 572 -48.99 4.83 -46.80
N GLN A 573 -48.73 5.96 -47.47
CA GLN A 573 -48.27 7.29 -46.98
C GLN A 573 -49.06 8.37 -47.81
N PRO A 574 -48.80 9.72 -47.86
CA PRO A 574 -47.84 10.61 -47.13
C PRO A 574 -48.30 12.07 -46.73
N ARG A 575 -47.59 12.69 -45.74
CA ARG A 575 -47.25 14.16 -45.63
C ARG A 575 -48.42 15.21 -45.49
N PRO A 576 -48.19 16.57 -45.48
CA PRO A 576 -47.46 17.39 -44.48
C PRO A 576 -48.16 18.76 -44.12
N MET A 577 -47.58 19.60 -43.23
CA MET A 577 -47.34 21.08 -43.38
C MET A 577 -46.94 21.82 -42.08
N ASP A 578 -46.21 22.94 -42.21
CA ASP A 578 -45.83 23.97 -41.21
C ASP A 578 -46.45 25.35 -41.60
N PRO A 579 -46.03 26.53 -41.06
CA PRO A 579 -45.86 27.01 -39.67
C PRO A 579 -46.89 28.15 -39.37
N PRO A 580 -46.59 29.47 -39.23
CA PRO A 580 -45.71 30.21 -38.29
C PRO A 580 -46.44 31.28 -37.41
N GLY A 581 -45.73 31.90 -36.45
CA GLY A 581 -46.16 33.17 -35.82
C GLY A 581 -45.36 33.62 -34.58
N ALA A 582 -45.09 34.92 -34.42
CA ALA A 582 -44.39 35.52 -33.26
C ALA A 582 -44.76 37.02 -33.07
N VAL A 583 -44.60 37.60 -31.87
CA VAL A 583 -44.33 39.04 -31.59
C VAL A 583 -44.09 39.31 -30.08
N SER A 584 -43.49 40.47 -29.75
CA SER A 584 -42.95 40.90 -28.43
C SER A 584 -43.86 41.87 -27.66
N GLN A 585 -43.74 41.98 -26.31
CA GLN A 585 -43.40 43.24 -25.58
C GLN A 585 -43.36 43.14 -24.02
N ARG A 586 -42.84 44.20 -23.37
CA ARG A 586 -42.73 44.53 -21.92
C ARG A 586 -43.21 46.01 -21.75
N PRO A 587 -43.70 46.54 -20.58
CA PRO A 587 -42.87 46.78 -19.37
C PRO A 587 -43.56 46.99 -17.97
N GLY A 588 -42.74 47.05 -16.88
CA GLY A 588 -43.02 47.72 -15.58
C GLY A 588 -44.00 47.05 -14.57
N SER A 589 -44.08 47.42 -13.28
CA SER A 589 -43.16 48.18 -12.38
C SER A 589 -43.57 48.08 -10.88
N THR A 590 -42.76 48.63 -9.96
CA THR A 590 -43.06 49.05 -8.56
C THR A 590 -43.26 48.02 -7.42
N VAL A 591 -43.12 48.50 -6.15
CA VAL A 591 -42.85 47.78 -4.87
C VAL A 591 -43.49 48.55 -3.70
N PRO A 592 -44.09 47.92 -2.65
CA PRO A 592 -43.65 48.21 -1.27
C PRO A 592 -43.80 47.11 -0.17
N GLN A 593 -42.71 46.92 0.58
CA GLN A 593 -42.54 46.69 2.04
C GLN A 593 -43.70 46.35 3.05
N ARG A 594 -43.32 45.50 4.04
CA ARG A 594 -43.63 45.55 5.51
C ARG A 594 -45.05 45.11 6.00
N ARG A 595 -45.34 44.78 7.28
CA ARG A 595 -44.59 44.82 8.58
C ARG A 595 -45.21 43.88 9.68
N GLU A 596 -44.41 43.58 10.73
CA GLU A 596 -44.79 43.41 12.17
C GLU A 596 -45.53 42.14 12.70
N HIS A 597 -45.48 41.75 14.00
CA HIS A 597 -45.04 42.45 15.25
C HIS A 597 -44.66 41.51 16.45
N ALA A 598 -43.76 41.98 17.37
CA ALA A 598 -43.74 41.78 18.86
C ALA A 598 -43.52 40.36 19.48
N ARG A 599 -43.06 40.12 20.74
CA ARG A 599 -42.39 40.85 21.88
C ARG A 599 -41.75 39.75 22.82
N ALA A 600 -40.59 39.92 23.49
CA ALA A 600 -40.28 40.58 24.79
C ALA A 600 -40.98 39.95 26.05
N SER A 601 -40.41 39.81 27.27
CA SER A 601 -39.16 40.34 27.91
C SER A 601 -38.73 39.59 29.22
N ASP A 602 -37.58 39.98 29.83
CA ASP A 602 -37.19 39.90 31.29
C ASP A 602 -36.88 38.51 31.93
N SER A 603 -36.13 38.30 33.05
CA SER A 603 -35.13 39.04 33.92
C SER A 603 -34.57 38.04 34.99
N ALA A 604 -33.57 38.25 35.89
CA ALA A 604 -32.31 39.02 36.01
C ALA A 604 -31.55 38.64 37.34
N VAL A 605 -30.49 39.38 37.75
CA VAL A 605 -29.82 39.44 39.11
C VAL A 605 -28.63 38.49 39.42
N GLY A 606 -27.58 39.02 40.10
CA GLY A 606 -26.33 38.36 40.59
C GLY A 606 -26.30 38.10 42.12
N PRO A 607 -25.23 38.39 42.92
CA PRO A 607 -24.19 39.45 42.72
C PRO A 607 -22.76 39.26 43.36
N GLN A 608 -21.91 40.33 43.30
CA GLN A 608 -20.71 40.71 44.14
C GLN A 608 -19.40 39.86 44.06
N THR A 609 -18.21 40.34 43.56
CA THR A 609 -17.22 41.42 43.94
C THR A 609 -16.33 41.09 45.16
N ILE A 610 -15.04 41.46 45.35
CA ILE A 610 -14.15 42.58 44.91
C ILE A 610 -12.63 42.14 45.09
N ALA A 611 -11.46 42.76 44.81
CA ALA A 611 -10.93 44.10 44.37
C ALA A 611 -9.56 44.00 43.57
N GLY A 612 -8.53 44.85 43.87
CA GLY A 612 -7.16 44.92 43.26
C GLY A 612 -6.04 45.24 44.31
N PRO A 613 -4.84 45.84 44.03
CA PRO A 613 -4.46 46.69 42.86
C PRO A 613 -2.99 46.55 42.29
N TYR A 614 -2.62 47.45 41.36
CA TYR A 614 -1.30 47.77 40.73
C TYR A 614 -0.46 48.79 41.58
N PRO A 615 0.72 49.39 41.19
CA PRO A 615 1.48 49.42 39.90
C PRO A 615 3.04 49.33 39.99
N TRP A 616 3.78 49.53 38.88
CA TRP A 616 4.83 50.58 38.67
C TRP A 616 5.43 50.55 37.23
N PHE A 617 5.96 51.71 36.76
CA PHE A 617 6.75 51.97 35.53
C PHE A 617 6.12 51.94 34.11
N LEU A 618 5.85 53.16 33.61
CA LEU A 618 5.97 53.62 32.21
C LEU A 618 7.44 54.05 31.92
N PRO A 619 7.84 54.52 30.71
CA PRO A 619 7.41 54.19 29.34
C PRO A 619 8.59 54.01 28.35
N PHE A 620 8.34 53.50 27.14
CA PHE A 620 8.97 54.04 25.91
C PHE A 620 8.19 53.58 24.66
N LEU A 621 7.38 54.47 24.07
CA LEU A 621 6.56 54.17 22.88
C LEU A 621 6.41 55.47 22.07
N LEU A 622 7.45 55.85 21.33
CA LEU A 622 7.48 57.11 20.56
C LEU A 622 8.49 57.11 19.39
N LEU A 623 8.43 56.09 18.54
CA LEU A 623 8.90 56.13 17.15
C LEU A 623 8.03 55.19 16.28
N PHE A 624 8.11 55.30 14.96
CA PHE A 624 7.27 54.59 13.97
C PHE A 624 5.77 54.99 13.88
N PHE A 625 5.49 56.30 13.75
CA PHE A 625 4.26 56.76 13.07
C PHE A 625 4.43 58.10 12.30
N VAL A 626 5.44 58.16 11.43
CA VAL A 626 5.52 59.14 10.33
C VAL A 626 6.09 58.41 9.10
N LEU A 627 5.62 58.79 7.89
CA LEU A 627 6.00 58.23 6.57
C LEU A 627 5.44 56.82 6.26
N GLN A 628 4.19 56.79 5.78
CA GLN A 628 3.76 55.92 4.68
C GLN A 628 4.10 56.59 3.32
N PRO A 629 4.00 55.93 2.14
CA PRO A 629 3.33 54.63 1.86
C PRO A 629 4.13 53.63 1.00
N LEU A 630 3.63 52.38 0.92
CA LEU A 630 3.33 51.65 -0.33
C LEU A 630 2.56 50.34 0.00
N SER A 631 2.05 49.65 -1.02
CA SER A 631 1.14 48.48 -0.93
C SER A 631 1.83 47.18 -0.45
N SER A 632 1.12 46.14 0.01
CA SER A 632 -0.30 45.77 -0.20
C SER A 632 -0.99 45.10 1.00
N GLU A 633 -2.32 44.99 0.93
CA GLU A 633 -3.23 44.32 1.89
C GLU A 633 -2.82 42.88 2.26
N PHE A 634 -2.16 42.18 1.33
CA PHE A 634 -1.87 40.75 1.36
C PHE A 634 -1.14 40.32 2.64
N LEU A 635 -0.11 41.07 3.05
CA LEU A 635 0.69 40.80 4.24
C LEU A 635 -0.08 40.88 5.57
N ARG A 636 -1.25 41.53 5.61
CA ARG A 636 -2.14 41.51 6.79
C ARG A 636 -3.08 40.31 6.81
N GLN A 637 -3.47 39.77 5.66
CA GLN A 637 -4.28 38.55 5.59
C GLN A 637 -3.46 37.30 5.87
N GLU A 638 -2.21 37.24 5.40
CA GLU A 638 -1.32 36.09 5.65
C GLU A 638 -0.99 35.90 7.13
N MET A 639 -0.61 36.95 7.88
CA MET A 639 -0.36 36.78 9.32
C MET A 639 -1.64 36.47 10.12
N ALA A 640 -2.82 36.90 9.65
CA ALA A 640 -4.09 36.48 10.24
C ALA A 640 -4.37 34.99 10.01
N ARG A 641 -4.07 34.47 8.81
CA ARG A 641 -4.18 33.04 8.46
C ARG A 641 -3.18 32.17 9.21
N ALA A 642 -1.91 32.59 9.31
CA ALA A 642 -0.89 31.87 10.07
C ALA A 642 -1.29 31.73 11.56
N THR A 643 -1.82 32.80 12.16
CA THR A 643 -2.34 32.77 13.54
C THR A 643 -3.54 31.83 13.69
N MET A 644 -4.44 31.81 12.69
CA MET A 644 -5.61 30.91 12.67
C MET A 644 -5.22 29.44 12.47
N LEU A 645 -4.16 29.15 11.72
CA LEU A 645 -3.67 27.79 11.49
C LEU A 645 -3.07 27.18 12.78
N VAL A 646 -2.27 27.96 13.53
CA VAL A 646 -1.73 27.53 14.83
C VAL A 646 -2.84 27.25 15.85
N LEU A 647 -3.94 28.01 15.80
CA LEU A 647 -5.13 27.79 16.65
C LEU A 647 -5.96 26.55 16.27
N LEU A 648 -5.76 25.94 15.09
CA LEU A 648 -6.47 24.75 14.64
C LEU A 648 -5.67 23.44 14.85
N VAL A 649 -4.34 23.50 14.87
CA VAL A 649 -3.50 22.32 15.11
C VAL A 649 -3.53 21.85 16.58
N ILE A 650 -3.62 22.78 17.54
CA ILE A 650 -3.62 22.46 18.98
C ILE A 650 -4.88 21.67 19.39
N PRO A 651 -6.12 22.02 18.98
CA PRO A 651 -7.32 21.19 19.19
C PRO A 651 -7.19 19.79 18.59
N ALA A 652 -6.62 19.65 17.39
CA ALA A 652 -6.44 18.36 16.73
C ALA A 652 -5.46 17.46 17.49
N LEU A 653 -4.34 18.01 17.99
CA LEU A 653 -3.37 17.25 18.78
C LEU A 653 -3.93 16.85 20.16
N CYS A 654 -4.74 17.71 20.78
CA CYS A 654 -5.45 17.39 22.02
C CYS A 654 -6.56 16.36 21.80
N THR A 655 -7.24 16.39 20.64
CA THR A 655 -8.19 15.35 20.20
C THR A 655 -7.48 14.00 20.02
N ALA A 656 -6.29 13.97 19.43
CA ALA A 656 -5.49 12.76 19.28
C ALA A 656 -5.03 12.19 20.63
N LEU A 657 -4.56 13.03 21.56
CA LEU A 657 -4.15 12.61 22.90
C LEU A 657 -5.33 12.25 23.82
N ALA A 658 -6.52 12.83 23.59
CA ALA A 658 -7.76 12.36 24.20
C ALA A 658 -8.15 10.97 23.64
N ARG A 659 -8.11 10.76 22.31
CA ARG A 659 -8.38 9.46 21.67
C ARG A 659 -7.47 8.35 22.20
N ALA A 660 -6.17 8.62 22.34
CA ALA A 660 -5.21 7.70 22.95
C ALA A 660 -5.56 7.29 24.39
N ALA A 661 -6.42 8.04 25.09
CA ALA A 661 -6.91 7.74 26.44
C ALA A 661 -8.35 7.17 26.49
N VAL A 662 -8.98 6.88 25.34
CA VAL A 662 -10.40 6.48 25.23
C VAL A 662 -10.62 5.12 24.57
N VAL A 663 -9.78 4.73 23.59
CA VAL A 663 -10.10 3.62 22.66
C VAL A 663 -9.87 2.23 23.27
N GLU A 664 -10.88 1.72 23.99
CA GLU A 664 -10.98 0.30 24.39
C GLU A 664 -11.75 -0.55 23.36
N HIS A 665 -11.11 -0.97 22.28
CA HIS A 665 -11.76 -1.85 21.31
C HIS A 665 -11.95 -3.29 21.82
N THR A 666 -13.18 -3.78 21.67
CA THR A 666 -13.68 -5.03 22.26
C THR A 666 -13.58 -6.22 21.31
N PHE A 667 -12.40 -6.84 21.24
CA PHE A 667 -12.23 -8.17 20.64
C PHE A 667 -12.45 -9.27 21.68
N ASN A 668 -13.53 -10.05 21.54
CA ASN A 668 -13.73 -11.30 22.26
C ASN A 668 -13.16 -12.46 21.41
N LEU A 669 -11.87 -12.75 21.58
CA LEU A 669 -11.22 -13.87 20.88
C LEU A 669 -11.61 -15.20 21.56
N HIS A 670 -12.63 -15.87 21.03
CA HIS A 670 -13.08 -17.17 21.56
C HIS A 670 -12.21 -18.30 20.99
N VAL A 671 -11.04 -18.53 21.61
CA VAL A 671 -10.06 -19.53 21.17
C VAL A 671 -10.50 -20.94 21.63
N PRO A 672 -10.77 -21.90 20.72
CA PRO A 672 -10.94 -23.29 21.09
C PRO A 672 -9.58 -23.90 21.41
N VAL A 673 -9.36 -24.25 22.68
CA VAL A 673 -8.14 -24.97 23.08
C VAL A 673 -8.26 -26.43 22.66
N GLN A 674 -7.36 -26.90 21.79
CA GLN A 674 -6.68 -28.20 21.93
C GLN A 674 -5.50 -28.29 20.96
N ARG A 675 -4.31 -28.57 21.50
CA ARG A 675 -3.25 -29.26 20.78
C ARG A 675 -2.33 -29.99 21.74
N ASP A 676 -1.98 -31.22 21.41
CA ASP A 676 -0.81 -31.89 21.93
C ASP A 676 0.44 -31.56 21.05
N GLY A 677 1.65 -31.48 21.60
CA GLY A 677 2.00 -31.68 23.01
C GLY A 677 3.24 -30.89 23.44
N SER A 678 3.43 -30.85 24.76
CA SER A 678 4.54 -30.25 25.53
C SER A 678 4.51 -28.75 25.86
N GLY A 679 3.68 -27.94 25.22
CA GLY A 679 3.42 -26.56 25.66
C GLY A 679 2.09 -26.02 25.10
N GLN A 680 1.37 -25.23 25.90
CA GLN A 680 0.22 -24.45 25.44
C GLN A 680 0.55 -22.96 25.56
N GLU A 681 0.16 -22.20 24.54
CA GLU A 681 0.19 -20.74 24.57
C GLU A 681 -1.20 -20.19 24.88
N GLY A 682 -1.28 -19.10 25.63
CA GLY A 682 -2.54 -18.45 25.98
C GLY A 682 -2.46 -16.93 25.93
N THR A 683 -3.27 -16.32 25.07
CA THR A 683 -3.44 -14.86 25.05
C THR A 683 -4.35 -14.43 26.20
N LEU A 684 -3.89 -13.44 26.97
CA LEU A 684 -4.59 -12.89 28.12
C LEU A 684 -4.80 -11.37 27.93
N ILE A 685 -5.98 -11.02 27.44
CA ILE A 685 -6.39 -9.64 27.23
C ILE A 685 -7.03 -9.12 28.51
N ILE A 686 -6.50 -8.03 29.07
CA ILE A 686 -7.10 -7.36 30.22
C ILE A 686 -7.71 -6.05 29.73
N ARG A 687 -8.94 -5.73 30.15
CA ARG A 687 -9.65 -4.51 29.75
C ARG A 687 -10.46 -3.91 30.88
N SER A 688 -10.61 -2.59 30.87
CA SER A 688 -11.75 -1.91 31.45
C SER A 688 -13.01 -2.16 30.58
N ARG A 689 -14.17 -1.65 31.01
CA ARG A 689 -15.41 -1.67 30.22
C ARG A 689 -16.37 -0.62 30.72
N ASN A 690 -17.20 -0.06 29.84
CA ASN A 690 -18.38 0.73 30.21
C ASN A 690 -19.62 0.02 29.62
N ARG A 691 -20.58 -0.40 30.44
CA ARG A 691 -21.71 -1.25 29.99
C ARG A 691 -22.84 -0.48 29.33
N ASN A 692 -22.96 0.82 29.60
CA ASN A 692 -24.19 1.58 29.34
C ASN A 692 -24.12 2.56 28.15
N ARG A 693 -23.02 2.62 27.40
CA ARG A 693 -22.85 3.47 26.20
C ARG A 693 -21.96 2.80 25.15
N ASN A 694 -22.10 3.18 23.88
CA ASN A 694 -21.17 2.77 22.83
C ASN A 694 -19.79 3.41 23.05
N VAL A 695 -18.71 2.84 22.52
CA VAL A 695 -17.36 3.43 22.57
C VAL A 695 -17.37 4.78 21.85
N ASP A 696 -17.98 4.83 20.67
CA ASP A 696 -18.15 6.05 19.86
C ASP A 696 -18.95 7.14 20.61
N ASP A 697 -19.95 6.74 21.42
CA ASP A 697 -20.71 7.68 22.27
C ASP A 697 -19.84 8.24 23.40
N VAL A 698 -18.96 7.42 24.00
CA VAL A 698 -18.07 7.83 25.10
C VAL A 698 -16.96 8.74 24.58
N GLU A 699 -16.39 8.46 23.40
CA GLU A 699 -15.46 9.35 22.73
C GLU A 699 -16.14 10.67 22.36
N THR A 700 -17.30 10.62 21.71
CA THR A 700 -18.06 11.80 21.31
C THR A 700 -18.47 12.64 22.51
N ASP A 701 -18.86 12.04 23.64
CA ASP A 701 -19.20 12.78 24.86
C ASP A 701 -17.95 13.43 25.51
N GLY A 702 -16.80 12.76 25.51
CA GLY A 702 -15.53 13.34 25.95
C GLY A 702 -15.09 14.54 25.09
N LEU A 703 -15.06 14.35 23.77
CA LEU A 703 -14.71 15.40 22.81
C LEU A 703 -15.64 16.62 22.92
N LEU A 704 -16.95 16.40 23.03
CA LEU A 704 -17.93 17.48 23.16
C LEU A 704 -17.89 18.18 24.53
N THR A 705 -17.48 17.50 25.61
CA THR A 705 -17.40 18.09 26.97
C THR A 705 -16.04 18.73 27.28
N GLY A 706 -14.99 18.43 26.52
CA GLY A 706 -13.62 18.87 26.82
C GLY A 706 -12.99 18.17 28.04
N LEU A 707 -13.62 17.10 28.51
CA LEU A 707 -13.17 16.29 29.64
C LEU A 707 -12.74 14.91 29.15
N GLY A 708 -11.90 14.24 29.94
CA GLY A 708 -11.57 12.82 29.69
C GLY A 708 -12.82 11.93 29.78
N PRO A 709 -12.76 10.71 29.22
CA PRO A 709 -13.90 9.80 29.15
C PRO A 709 -14.50 9.50 30.52
N ALA A 710 -15.79 9.14 30.52
CA ALA A 710 -16.43 8.58 31.70
C ALA A 710 -15.70 7.31 32.15
N LEU A 711 -15.44 7.20 33.45
CA LEU A 711 -14.76 6.06 34.06
C LEU A 711 -15.45 4.74 33.69
N SER A 712 -14.65 3.72 33.41
CA SER A 712 -15.11 2.34 33.23
C SER A 712 -15.80 1.81 34.50
N ASP A 713 -16.80 0.96 34.32
CA ASP A 713 -17.62 0.36 35.37
C ASP A 713 -17.12 -1.01 35.86
N ALA A 714 -16.24 -1.69 35.11
CA ALA A 714 -15.63 -2.96 35.52
C ALA A 714 -14.27 -3.23 34.83
N LEU A 715 -13.30 -3.77 35.57
CA LEU A 715 -12.16 -4.48 34.98
C LEU A 715 -12.54 -5.92 34.63
N THR A 716 -11.96 -6.46 33.55
CA THR A 716 -12.17 -7.81 33.03
C THR A 716 -10.88 -8.49 32.57
N ILE A 717 -10.82 -9.82 32.67
CA ILE A 717 -9.78 -10.70 32.10
C ILE A 717 -10.46 -11.58 31.05
N ASN A 718 -9.98 -11.54 29.80
CA ASN A 718 -10.59 -12.17 28.63
C ASN A 718 -12.12 -11.93 28.53
N GLY A 719 -12.57 -10.71 28.88
CA GLY A 719 -13.96 -10.27 28.84
C GLY A 719 -14.80 -10.56 30.10
N PHE A 720 -14.26 -11.30 31.08
CA PHE A 720 -14.96 -11.67 32.31
C PHE A 720 -14.47 -10.87 33.54
N PRO A 721 -15.35 -10.30 34.38
CA PRO A 721 -14.94 -9.56 35.59
C PRO A 721 -14.50 -10.49 36.74
N GLY A 722 -15.00 -11.73 36.76
CA GLY A 722 -14.81 -12.68 37.85
C GLY A 722 -15.84 -12.52 38.97
N ASN A 723 -15.64 -13.26 40.07
CA ASN A 723 -16.65 -13.45 41.12
C ASN A 723 -16.53 -12.50 42.32
N LEU A 724 -15.47 -11.70 42.43
CA LEU A 724 -15.23 -10.82 43.58
C LEU A 724 -15.91 -9.43 43.45
N GLN A 725 -16.64 -9.16 42.37
CA GLN A 725 -17.28 -7.88 42.09
C GLN A 725 -18.80 -7.93 42.32
N ASN A 726 -19.27 -7.38 43.44
CA ASN A 726 -20.70 -7.34 43.81
C ASN A 726 -21.60 -6.58 42.81
N LEU A 727 -21.03 -5.76 41.92
CA LEU A 727 -21.78 -4.99 40.91
C LEU A 727 -22.35 -5.86 39.77
N CYS A 728 -21.85 -7.08 39.57
CA CYS A 728 -22.16 -7.88 38.38
C CYS A 728 -22.46 -9.37 38.69
N PRO A 729 -23.53 -9.69 39.45
CA PRO A 729 -23.88 -11.07 39.79
C PRO A 729 -24.05 -11.95 38.54
N GLY A 730 -23.38 -13.11 38.51
CA GLY A 730 -23.51 -14.09 37.43
C GLY A 730 -22.73 -13.81 36.14
N ALA A 731 -21.90 -12.76 36.08
CA ALA A 731 -21.18 -12.35 34.86
C ALA A 731 -20.04 -13.28 34.36
N GLY A 732 -19.94 -14.50 34.89
CA GLY A 732 -18.93 -15.49 34.51
C GLY A 732 -17.51 -15.19 35.01
N MET A 733 -16.60 -16.14 34.75
CA MET A 733 -15.18 -16.05 35.09
C MET A 733 -14.38 -16.78 34.02
N PHE A 734 -13.26 -16.20 33.57
CA PHE A 734 -12.33 -16.89 32.69
C PHE A 734 -11.60 -18.00 33.48
N GLN A 735 -11.53 -19.21 32.92
CA GLN A 735 -10.78 -20.33 33.48
C GLN A 735 -9.85 -20.93 32.42
N VAL A 736 -8.62 -21.24 32.80
CA VAL A 736 -7.65 -22.00 31.99
C VAL A 736 -7.23 -23.25 32.76
N GLU A 737 -7.01 -24.35 32.04
CA GLU A 737 -6.53 -25.61 32.61
C GLU A 737 -5.04 -25.81 32.33
N MET A 738 -4.28 -26.38 33.28
CA MET A 738 -2.83 -26.55 33.17
C MET A 738 -2.36 -27.90 33.73
N GLU A 739 -1.38 -28.51 33.09
CA GLU A 739 -0.69 -29.72 33.52
C GLU A 739 0.42 -29.40 34.53
N TYR A 740 0.56 -30.21 35.58
CA TYR A 740 1.63 -30.06 36.56
C TYR A 740 3.01 -30.34 35.93
N GLY A 741 3.97 -29.44 36.19
CA GLY A 741 5.34 -29.55 35.70
C GLY A 741 5.59 -29.04 34.28
N LYS A 742 4.60 -28.41 33.63
CA LYS A 742 4.78 -27.75 32.31
C LYS A 742 5.13 -26.26 32.45
N THR A 743 5.47 -25.64 31.32
CA THR A 743 5.65 -24.19 31.18
C THR A 743 4.70 -23.67 30.11
N TYR A 744 4.09 -22.51 30.39
CA TYR A 744 3.06 -21.88 29.56
C TYR A 744 3.52 -20.49 29.13
N LEU A 745 3.40 -20.17 27.84
CA LEU A 745 3.61 -18.80 27.37
C LEU A 745 2.29 -18.03 27.48
N LEU A 746 2.31 -16.97 28.29
CA LEU A 746 1.19 -16.04 28.46
C LEU A 746 1.52 -14.74 27.72
N ARG A 747 0.70 -14.40 26.73
CA ARG A 747 0.79 -13.11 26.01
C ARG A 747 -0.18 -12.12 26.63
N ILE A 748 0.32 -11.22 27.48
CA ILE A 748 -0.50 -10.31 28.30
C ILE A 748 -0.64 -8.98 27.57
N ILE A 749 -1.87 -8.51 27.36
CA ILE A 749 -2.17 -7.28 26.59
C ILE A 749 -2.85 -6.25 27.51
N ASN A 750 -2.47 -4.97 27.36
CA ASN A 750 -2.82 -3.81 28.19
C ASN A 750 -2.23 -3.87 29.61
N ALA A 751 -0.89 -3.88 29.68
CA ALA A 751 -0.12 -4.18 30.90
C ALA A 751 0.06 -3.05 31.94
N GLU A 752 -0.69 -1.93 31.91
CA GLU A 752 -0.65 -0.89 32.97
C GLU A 752 -1.37 -1.31 34.29
N LEU A 753 -1.26 -2.59 34.65
CA LEU A 753 -1.99 -3.25 35.73
C LEU A 753 -1.08 -4.20 36.52
N PHE A 754 -1.29 -4.32 37.83
CA PHE A 754 -0.67 -5.38 38.64
C PHE A 754 -1.32 -6.74 38.36
N PHE A 755 -0.68 -7.55 37.51
CA PHE A 755 -1.09 -8.92 37.23
C PHE A 755 -0.30 -9.96 38.06
N LYS A 756 -0.99 -10.94 38.65
CA LYS A 756 -0.38 -12.13 39.29
C LYS A 756 -1.28 -13.36 39.19
N VAL A 757 -0.65 -14.54 39.21
CA VAL A 757 -1.31 -15.82 39.53
C VAL A 757 -0.80 -16.30 40.89
N ALA A 758 -1.69 -16.72 41.78
CA ALA A 758 -1.30 -17.15 43.13
C ALA A 758 -0.38 -18.37 43.11
N GLY A 759 0.72 -18.33 43.85
CA GLY A 759 1.68 -19.45 43.97
C GLY A 759 2.57 -19.70 42.73
N HIS A 760 2.48 -18.89 41.68
CA HIS A 760 3.25 -19.05 40.44
C HIS A 760 4.25 -17.90 40.25
N ALA A 761 5.33 -18.19 39.54
CA ALA A 761 6.35 -17.21 39.14
C ALA A 761 6.41 -17.09 37.61
N PHE A 762 6.82 -15.92 37.14
CA PHE A 762 6.91 -15.57 35.72
C PHE A 762 8.35 -15.25 35.33
N THR A 763 8.72 -15.63 34.10
CA THR A 763 9.93 -15.14 33.42
C THR A 763 9.47 -14.36 32.19
N VAL A 764 9.68 -13.04 32.19
CA VAL A 764 9.40 -12.21 31.00
C VAL A 764 10.40 -12.56 29.91
N VAL A 765 9.91 -12.80 28.69
CA VAL A 765 10.71 -13.17 27.51
C VAL A 765 10.65 -12.15 26.38
N ALA A 766 9.55 -11.39 26.28
CA ALA A 766 9.47 -10.16 25.51
C ALA A 766 8.55 -9.14 26.21
N ALA A 767 8.75 -7.85 25.94
CA ALA A 767 7.89 -6.76 26.41
C ALA A 767 8.12 -5.52 25.53
N ASP A 768 7.07 -4.76 25.25
CA ASP A 768 7.18 -3.48 24.53
C ASP A 768 7.77 -2.40 25.44
N VAL A 769 8.78 -1.65 24.97
CA VAL A 769 9.46 -0.62 25.79
C VAL A 769 9.56 0.73 25.06
N ILE A 770 8.40 1.34 24.82
CA ILE A 770 8.23 2.80 24.87
C ILE A 770 7.01 3.07 25.76
N VAL A 771 7.16 3.94 26.77
CA VAL A 771 6.13 4.14 27.80
C VAL A 771 5.28 5.39 27.51
N ILE A 772 4.25 5.23 26.68
CA ILE A 772 3.15 6.21 26.54
C ILE A 772 1.82 5.46 26.32
N ALA A 773 0.98 5.40 27.37
CA ALA A 773 -0.46 5.08 27.32
C ALA A 773 -0.82 3.63 26.87
N PRO A 774 -2.12 3.25 26.76
CA PRO A 774 -2.53 1.85 26.74
C PRO A 774 -2.27 1.14 25.40
N GLY A 775 -1.98 -0.16 25.47
CA GLY A 775 -1.65 -1.03 24.34
C GLY A 775 -0.47 -1.97 24.59
N GLN A 776 0.33 -1.71 25.63
CA GLN A 776 1.54 -2.48 25.98
C GLN A 776 1.29 -4.00 26.08
N THR A 777 2.15 -4.78 25.43
CA THR A 777 2.20 -6.25 25.54
C THR A 777 3.40 -6.73 26.36
N VAL A 778 3.20 -7.85 27.07
CA VAL A 778 4.24 -8.55 27.84
C VAL A 778 4.07 -10.06 27.65
N ASP A 779 5.07 -10.69 27.07
CA ASP A 779 5.16 -12.14 26.92
C ASP A 779 5.91 -12.74 28.12
N ALA A 780 5.24 -13.61 28.87
CA ALA A 780 5.74 -14.20 30.10
C ALA A 780 5.59 -15.72 30.13
N LEU A 781 6.70 -16.43 30.34
CA LEU A 781 6.68 -17.86 30.66
C LEU A 781 6.28 -18.06 32.14
N MET A 782 5.18 -18.76 32.37
CA MET A 782 4.75 -19.19 33.71
C MET A 782 5.03 -20.69 33.90
N ALA A 783 5.69 -21.06 34.99
CA ALA A 783 5.92 -22.45 35.36
C ALA A 783 4.74 -23.00 36.19
N ALA A 784 4.12 -24.09 35.75
CA ALA A 784 3.04 -24.78 36.45
C ALA A 784 3.62 -25.72 37.54
N SER A 785 4.36 -25.14 38.48
CA SER A 785 5.10 -25.85 39.53
C SER A 785 4.46 -25.77 40.92
N ALA A 786 3.30 -25.09 41.05
CA ALA A 786 2.54 -25.06 42.29
C ALA A 786 1.82 -26.40 42.53
N GLN A 787 1.50 -26.73 43.78
CA GLN A 787 0.80 -27.97 44.12
C GLN A 787 -0.52 -28.09 43.33
N PRO A 788 -0.86 -29.25 42.73
CA PRO A 788 -2.06 -29.38 41.90
C PRO A 788 -3.34 -28.90 42.63
N GLY A 789 -4.01 -27.89 42.08
CA GLY A 789 -5.13 -27.22 42.74
C GLY A 789 -5.81 -26.14 41.88
N ARG A 790 -6.46 -25.17 42.54
CA ARG A 790 -7.12 -24.01 41.91
C ARG A 790 -6.51 -22.71 42.45
N TYR A 791 -6.11 -21.82 41.55
CA TYR A 791 -5.39 -20.59 41.86
C TYR A 791 -6.02 -19.40 41.12
N TYR A 792 -6.25 -18.28 41.80
CA TYR A 792 -6.72 -17.07 41.11
C TYR A 792 -5.58 -16.42 40.32
N MET A 793 -5.88 -16.06 39.08
CA MET A 793 -5.31 -14.88 38.46
C MET A 793 -6.02 -13.65 39.01
N ALA A 794 -5.28 -12.58 39.27
CA ALA A 794 -5.84 -11.28 39.64
C ALA A 794 -5.14 -10.15 38.88
N ALA A 795 -5.93 -9.21 38.36
CA ALA A 795 -5.46 -7.98 37.73
C ALA A 795 -6.06 -6.77 38.45
N HIS A 796 -5.24 -5.75 38.72
CA HIS A 796 -5.66 -4.56 39.46
C HIS A 796 -4.95 -3.29 38.98
N VAL A 797 -5.59 -2.12 39.13
CA VAL A 797 -5.11 -0.84 38.60
C VAL A 797 -3.79 -0.41 39.23
N LEU A 798 -2.88 0.16 38.43
CA LEU A 798 -1.76 0.98 38.90
C LEU A 798 -2.16 2.46 38.84
N GLU A 799 -2.04 3.20 39.94
CA GLU A 799 -2.41 4.61 40.04
C GLU A 799 -1.25 5.46 40.59
N SER A 800 -1.04 6.66 40.04
CA SER A 800 -0.08 7.63 40.59
C SER A 800 -0.74 8.52 41.63
N LYS A 801 -0.19 8.54 42.85
CA LYS A 801 -0.63 9.38 43.99
C LYS A 801 -0.64 10.89 43.73
N THR A 802 -0.15 11.35 42.58
CA THR A 802 0.02 12.77 42.25
C THR A 802 -1.27 13.45 41.77
N VAL A 803 -2.30 12.70 41.36
CA VAL A 803 -3.55 13.30 40.83
C VAL A 803 -4.79 12.58 41.38
N SER A 804 -5.40 13.16 42.42
CA SER A 804 -6.64 12.65 43.05
C SER A 804 -7.86 12.77 42.12
N ARG A 805 -8.01 11.85 41.16
CA ARG A 805 -9.28 11.58 40.46
C ARG A 805 -9.99 10.39 41.12
N PRO A 806 -11.33 10.33 41.14
CA PRO A 806 -12.01 9.08 41.45
C PRO A 806 -11.74 8.06 40.33
N PHE A 807 -11.48 6.81 40.71
CA PHE A 807 -11.39 5.65 39.81
C PHE A 807 -11.99 4.43 40.53
N LEU A 808 -12.50 3.47 39.77
CA LEU A 808 -13.13 2.27 40.37
C LEU A 808 -12.07 1.23 40.71
N ASN A 809 -11.81 1.08 42.01
CA ASN A 809 -10.67 0.35 42.57
C ASN A 809 -10.88 -1.18 42.62
N PHE A 810 -11.47 -1.77 41.58
CA PHE A 810 -11.87 -3.19 41.55
C PHE A 810 -10.81 -4.11 40.96
N THR A 811 -10.59 -5.26 41.59
CA THR A 811 -9.78 -6.35 41.03
C THR A 811 -10.59 -7.20 40.06
N ALA A 812 -10.06 -7.49 38.88
CA ALA A 812 -10.60 -8.53 37.99
C ALA A 812 -10.00 -9.88 38.34
N THR A 813 -10.78 -10.96 38.23
CA THR A 813 -10.33 -12.32 38.59
C THR A 813 -10.66 -13.39 37.55
N ALA A 814 -9.73 -14.32 37.41
CA ALA A 814 -9.82 -15.53 36.58
C ALA A 814 -9.18 -16.71 37.35
N VAL A 815 -9.31 -17.95 36.90
CA VAL A 815 -8.76 -19.13 37.60
C VAL A 815 -7.87 -19.98 36.71
N VAL A 816 -6.70 -20.36 37.25
CA VAL A 816 -5.91 -21.51 36.81
C VAL A 816 -6.39 -22.74 37.58
N LYS A 817 -6.82 -23.78 36.87
CA LYS A 817 -7.11 -25.11 37.43
C LYS A 817 -6.04 -26.09 36.93
N TYR A 818 -5.47 -26.90 37.83
CA TYR A 818 -4.61 -28.00 37.41
C TYR A 818 -5.44 -29.18 36.89
N SER A 819 -5.01 -29.82 35.81
CA SER A 819 -5.66 -31.03 35.28
C SER A 819 -5.71 -32.13 36.32
N GLY A 820 -6.89 -32.74 36.50
CA GLY A 820 -7.16 -33.73 37.55
C GLY A 820 -7.37 -33.15 38.96
N ALA A 821 -7.25 -31.84 39.18
CA ALA A 821 -7.67 -31.22 40.45
C ALA A 821 -9.21 -31.25 40.58
N PRO A 822 -9.77 -31.59 41.75
CA PRO A 822 -11.21 -31.78 41.92
C PRO A 822 -11.98 -30.45 41.78
N ASP A 823 -13.14 -30.50 41.12
CA ASP A 823 -14.07 -29.37 40.91
C ASP A 823 -14.87 -28.97 42.16
N ALA A 824 -14.28 -29.08 43.35
CA ALA A 824 -14.90 -28.64 44.58
C ALA A 824 -15.04 -27.11 44.63
N ASP A 825 -16.14 -26.62 45.23
CA ASP A 825 -16.43 -25.20 45.51
C ASP A 825 -15.48 -24.55 46.55
N GLY A 826 -14.31 -25.15 46.81
CA GLY A 826 -13.28 -24.59 47.66
C GLY A 826 -12.69 -23.30 47.05
N PRO A 827 -12.39 -22.28 47.87
CA PRO A 827 -11.84 -21.03 47.38
C PRO A 827 -10.45 -21.25 46.77
N ALA A 828 -10.27 -20.84 45.52
CA ALA A 828 -8.95 -20.74 44.92
C ALA A 828 -8.07 -19.77 45.72
N ALA A 829 -6.76 -20.01 45.78
CA ALA A 829 -5.85 -19.11 46.51
C ALA A 829 -5.75 -17.76 45.78
N MET A 830 -5.89 -16.64 46.51
CA MET A 830 -5.66 -15.29 45.98
C MET A 830 -4.18 -14.88 46.08
N PRO A 831 -3.61 -14.20 45.07
CA PRO A 831 -2.25 -13.68 45.16
C PRO A 831 -2.21 -12.43 46.05
N ALA A 832 -1.15 -12.29 46.84
CA ALA A 832 -0.87 -11.04 47.56
C ALA A 832 -0.47 -9.94 46.56
N GLN A 833 -1.38 -9.02 46.27
CA GLN A 833 -1.14 -7.92 45.34
C GLN A 833 -0.42 -6.73 46.03
N PRO A 834 0.37 -5.93 45.28
CA PRO A 834 0.80 -4.61 45.73
C PRO A 834 -0.41 -3.70 45.98
N ASN A 835 -0.18 -2.57 46.66
CA ASN A 835 -1.17 -1.50 46.67
C ASN A 835 -1.25 -0.89 45.26
N HIS A 836 -2.45 -0.56 44.76
CA HIS A 836 -2.65 0.13 43.47
C HIS A 836 -1.76 1.37 43.32
N THR A 837 -1.42 2.05 44.42
CA THR A 837 -0.54 3.22 44.43
C THR A 837 0.98 2.94 44.57
N ASP A 838 1.42 1.67 44.47
CA ASP A 838 2.84 1.27 44.60
C ASP A 838 3.61 1.40 43.28
N VAL A 839 3.68 2.64 42.76
CA VAL A 839 4.48 3.01 41.59
C VAL A 839 5.96 2.63 41.71
N ALA A 840 6.48 2.44 42.93
CA ALA A 840 7.84 1.97 43.15
C ALA A 840 8.02 0.49 42.82
N THR A 841 7.01 -0.37 43.03
CA THR A 841 7.04 -1.77 42.57
C THR A 841 6.90 -1.87 41.05
N ALA A 842 6.04 -1.05 40.44
CA ALA A 842 5.93 -0.98 38.98
C ALA A 842 7.23 -0.48 38.33
N GLY A 843 7.83 0.61 38.82
CA GLY A 843 9.12 1.11 38.34
C GLY A 843 10.24 0.07 38.46
N ARG A 844 10.32 -0.63 39.61
CA ARG A 844 11.29 -1.74 39.80
C ARG A 844 11.13 -2.87 38.78
N PHE A 845 9.92 -3.20 38.33
CA PHE A 845 9.70 -4.19 37.28
C PHE A 845 10.37 -3.73 35.97
N TYR A 846 9.99 -2.56 35.45
CA TYR A 846 10.55 -2.03 34.21
C TYR A 846 12.07 -1.83 34.27
N TRP A 847 12.61 -1.30 35.38
CA TRP A 847 14.06 -1.13 35.56
C TRP A 847 14.83 -2.44 35.77
N SER A 848 14.15 -3.57 35.95
CA SER A 848 14.79 -4.90 36.08
C SER A 848 14.90 -5.67 34.76
N LEU A 849 14.15 -5.26 33.74
CA LEU A 849 14.20 -5.86 32.39
C LEU A 849 15.58 -5.63 31.75
N LYS A 850 16.07 -6.63 31.03
CA LYS A 850 17.38 -6.60 30.34
C LYS A 850 17.26 -7.21 28.96
N GLY A 851 17.74 -6.50 27.95
CA GLY A 851 17.84 -7.03 26.59
C GLY A 851 18.75 -8.27 26.54
N LEU A 852 18.36 -9.25 25.71
CA LEU A 852 19.13 -10.48 25.47
C LEU A 852 20.44 -10.16 24.75
N VAL A 853 21.55 -10.17 25.50
CA VAL A 853 22.90 -9.97 24.96
C VAL A 853 23.31 -11.20 24.13
N ARG A 854 23.15 -11.11 22.81
CA ARG A 854 23.68 -12.10 21.86
C ARG A 854 25.20 -11.92 21.70
N PRO A 855 26.00 -12.99 21.62
CA PRO A 855 27.42 -12.88 21.24
C PRO A 855 27.56 -12.18 19.90
N GLY A 856 28.38 -11.12 19.84
CA GLY A 856 28.54 -10.27 18.65
C GLY A 856 27.49 -9.17 18.47
N GLY A 857 26.48 -9.07 19.35
CA GLY A 857 25.53 -7.94 19.34
C GLY A 857 26.19 -6.61 19.76
N PRO A 858 25.67 -5.45 19.32
CA PRO A 858 26.23 -4.15 19.66
C PRO A 858 26.16 -3.88 21.17
N THR A 859 27.28 -3.43 21.75
CA THR A 859 27.33 -3.06 23.17
C THR A 859 26.64 -1.72 23.40
N VAL A 860 25.72 -1.66 24.36
CA VAL A 860 25.09 -0.40 24.79
C VAL A 860 26.18 0.65 25.11
N PRO A 861 26.14 1.85 24.51
CA PRO A 861 27.09 2.92 24.80
C PRO A 861 27.11 3.26 26.30
N LYS A 862 28.31 3.26 26.90
CA LYS A 862 28.50 3.53 28.34
C LYS A 862 28.65 5.03 28.65
N ASN A 863 28.91 5.84 27.63
CA ASN A 863 28.93 7.28 27.69
C ASN A 863 27.65 7.81 27.05
N VAL A 864 27.16 8.94 27.56
CA VAL A 864 25.96 9.64 27.07
C VAL A 864 26.38 11.08 26.84
N ASP A 865 26.59 11.45 25.58
CA ASP A 865 27.20 12.72 25.20
C ASP A 865 26.28 13.92 25.47
N HIS A 866 24.96 13.72 25.37
CA HIS A 866 23.94 14.68 25.78
C HIS A 866 22.83 14.00 26.61
N ARG A 867 22.44 14.63 27.72
CA ARG A 867 21.31 14.19 28.56
C ARG A 867 20.13 15.13 28.36
N MET A 868 19.05 14.64 27.75
CA MET A 868 17.81 15.40 27.60
C MET A 868 16.74 14.86 28.56
N THR A 869 16.09 15.76 29.30
CA THR A 869 14.95 15.42 30.17
C THR A 869 13.70 16.06 29.57
N ILE A 870 12.80 15.24 29.03
CA ILE A 870 11.50 15.71 28.53
C ILE A 870 10.50 15.61 29.68
N GLN A 871 9.79 16.69 29.97
CA GLN A 871 8.71 16.71 30.96
C GLN A 871 7.37 16.88 30.26
N PHE A 872 6.45 15.96 30.55
CA PHE A 872 5.07 15.95 30.04
C PHE A 872 4.12 16.38 31.17
N GLY A 873 3.06 17.11 30.82
CA GLY A 873 2.07 17.64 31.77
C GLY A 873 0.65 17.62 31.23
N LEU A 874 -0.30 18.03 32.08
CA LEU A 874 -1.69 18.31 31.72
C LEU A 874 -2.04 19.71 32.22
N ASP A 875 -2.66 20.52 31.37
CA ASP A 875 -3.07 21.90 31.66
C ASP A 875 -4.53 22.15 31.19
N GLN A 876 -5.02 23.39 31.28
CA GLN A 876 -6.40 23.78 30.95
C GLN A 876 -6.46 24.88 29.89
N ALA A 877 -7.01 24.58 28.72
CA ALA A 877 -7.27 25.55 27.65
C ALA A 877 -8.77 25.94 27.61
N PRO A 878 -9.15 27.12 27.09
CA PRO A 878 -10.56 27.45 26.84
C PRO A 878 -11.23 26.43 25.91
N CYS A 879 -12.53 26.17 26.10
CA CYS A 879 -13.30 25.28 25.24
C CYS A 879 -13.23 25.70 23.75
N ALA A 880 -12.96 24.75 22.86
CA ALA A 880 -13.00 25.00 21.41
C ALA A 880 -14.46 25.09 20.88
N PRO A 881 -14.74 25.78 19.75
CA PRO A 881 -16.10 26.08 19.30
C PRO A 881 -16.99 24.84 19.07
N GLU A 882 -16.40 23.76 18.59
CA GLU A 882 -17.01 22.45 18.35
C GLU A 882 -17.36 21.67 19.64
N GLN A 883 -16.82 22.06 20.80
CA GLN A 883 -17.02 21.37 22.08
C GLN A 883 -18.32 21.84 22.76
N THR A 884 -19.46 21.57 22.12
CA THR A 884 -20.77 22.14 22.47
C THR A 884 -21.34 21.80 23.87
N LYS A 885 -20.69 20.90 24.63
CA LYS A 885 -21.03 20.58 26.04
C LYS A 885 -20.00 21.12 27.05
N CYS A 886 -18.86 21.65 26.59
CA CYS A 886 -17.77 22.15 27.42
C CYS A 886 -18.16 23.48 28.09
N GLN A 887 -18.04 23.57 29.42
CA GLN A 887 -18.62 24.69 30.18
C GLN A 887 -17.67 25.85 30.52
N ARG A 888 -16.36 25.72 30.30
CA ARG A 888 -15.39 26.83 30.45
C ARG A 888 -13.99 26.52 29.91
N PHE A 889 -13.42 25.40 30.33
CA PHE A 889 -12.09 24.95 29.95
C PHE A 889 -12.08 23.44 29.67
N ALA A 890 -11.26 23.03 28.72
CA ALA A 890 -10.96 21.64 28.39
C ALA A 890 -9.57 21.25 28.92
N VAL A 891 -9.36 19.97 29.22
CA VAL A 891 -8.04 19.46 29.61
C VAL A 891 -7.19 19.22 28.37
N VAL A 892 -5.98 19.79 28.36
CA VAL A 892 -5.00 19.66 27.27
C VAL A 892 -3.73 19.00 27.80
N ALA A 893 -3.00 18.32 26.91
CA ALA A 893 -1.66 17.81 27.21
C ALA A 893 -0.61 18.86 26.86
N ASP A 894 0.39 19.03 27.73
CA ASP A 894 1.46 20.00 27.58
C ASP A 894 2.84 19.34 27.55
N MET A 895 3.74 19.93 26.76
CA MET A 895 5.17 19.65 26.71
C MET A 895 5.91 20.97 26.80
N ASN A 896 6.27 21.38 28.01
CA ASN A 896 6.89 22.67 28.27
C ASN A 896 8.29 22.79 27.60
N TRP A 897 8.39 23.61 26.56
CA TRP A 897 9.65 23.91 25.85
C TRP A 897 10.55 24.87 26.66
N TYR A 898 11.24 24.33 27.68
CA TYR A 898 12.31 25.07 28.36
C TYR A 898 13.67 24.83 27.71
N PHE A 899 14.06 25.77 26.83
CA PHE A 899 15.48 25.99 26.53
C PHE A 899 16.21 26.47 27.80
N PHE A 900 17.27 25.77 28.17
CA PHE A 900 18.32 26.29 29.06
C PHE A 900 19.69 26.09 28.39
N PHE A 901 20.60 27.02 28.67
CA PHE A 901 21.95 27.11 28.09
C PHE A 901 22.93 26.09 28.69
#